data_AF-A0A847ULG0-F1
#
_entry.id   AF-A0A847ULG0-F1
#
_cell.length_a   1.000
_cell.length_b   1.000
_cell.length_c   1.000
_cell.angle_alpha   90.00
_cell.angle_beta   90.00
_cell.angle_gamma   90.00
#
_symmetry.space_group_name_H-M   'P 1'
#
loop_
_entity.id
_entity.type
_entity.pdbx_description
1 polymer ?
#
loop_
_entity_poly.entity_id
_entity_poly.type
_entity_poly.pdbx_seq_one_letter_code
_entity_poly.pdbx_strand_id
1 'polypeptide(L)'
;MGYRNALLFRWSRRDRLTVVVVAVTAAFLIGTVLLLFTAVTYSETFAEPLANSGTVTYHDAENGLPETGEDVTVLPTATATTDETDVRLVGIPPDTPRVLIEGSAQWQEGRLPTIPDGVDGRGPVSQQRTRTVSGSNGTVSLTVVPQERGTTFLSNQWYATNASTAQRVGVTGYFVIDHSPSGTGLGSLPSEGAPLVSALLYVLGGLEQVLWALGIAAAAGGLLVLIVVYNVTRMSVRDRLDAIRVIRSTGASGWRVGLLFTLRAGLLVTTGVVLGYAIGLILIKALVNVAIYVGLPIALDVTVTGQSATVVGGVAGVFVLMGLVAGALAAYPAATRPPASLGNRHTLSGQSGQSALARVRNWVSPTFLSWRSVVPTAATLTVFGITFLLVVSLAGLASPLGGGAGGSGTITEAGAPHPLNSRLDAEYAAALRADGTPASPEIIYAQVSDGQPYMAHGAEYDAFANVTGATLVEGKRPQRHGEAVIGSDLARTLDVEVGDELTVSGSVKPGFRRVTVVGRYDAPRTLDDLLILPLDSAADLATGQGQVHMIRVKGSVSGIDDADGVAANRSGAVVTGLSGPRRVTKGDTVNLTVAVRNVGNERADREVTVRYRGDQRTTTVAVPPGQERTGTVSFPASELGTANATAGEYTHSVTVVSPNAIEIPSQLPSQAPPGSGLSVPVVTKTGKRVSNATVTVNGPSLRTGSSGVAVVPLPREPGNYTITARSGDQTATHDIQIVRGTERELYGELSIAPSSGSVLTTPTLRVGLANPWQEPLTRNVGVIGPGVSRNRTVYMPPGNVTQTRFSPDGGRSQPGTYTYRMTANGTTLTTADYEVTGDRRLASAVASSGSYASGTPIERSVEGVFGNVQLILGVLVVLSALSTVGSTTATFAQGVHARRQAIGIHRSTGATQWRVLRTILADIARIAIPATGLALGLSVAALQLLERAGWLVFFGFRLSARTPPAILAAIFLGGVSLALFGALVATVPYLTASPVSLLPSGDRTRTPDAESVDERQPSDD
;
A
#
# COMPACT_ATOMS: atom_id res chain seq x y z
N MET A 1 -4.89 14.24 -66.30
CA MET A 1 -5.16 14.11 -64.85
C MET A 1 -5.28 12.67 -64.32
N GLY A 2 -5.45 11.63 -65.17
CA GLY A 2 -5.73 10.24 -64.69
C GLY A 2 -4.66 9.53 -63.86
N TYR A 3 -3.36 9.81 -64.04
CA TYR A 3 -2.29 9.08 -63.33
C TYR A 3 -2.23 9.41 -61.83
N ARG A 4 -2.63 10.62 -61.42
CA ARG A 4 -2.65 11.04 -60.00
C ARG A 4 -3.64 10.21 -59.19
N ASN A 5 -4.89 10.11 -59.67
CA ASN A 5 -5.91 9.27 -59.04
C ASN A 5 -5.55 7.78 -59.07
N ALA A 6 -4.94 7.30 -60.16
CA ALA A 6 -4.51 5.91 -60.28
C ALA A 6 -3.29 5.54 -59.38
N LEU A 7 -2.49 6.51 -58.96
CA LEU A 7 -1.38 6.29 -58.02
C LEU A 7 -1.83 6.46 -56.56
N LEU A 8 -2.76 7.37 -56.27
CA LEU A 8 -3.25 7.66 -54.93
C LEU A 8 -4.34 6.67 -54.44
N PHE A 9 -5.38 6.43 -55.23
CA PHE A 9 -6.61 5.75 -54.76
C PHE A 9 -6.78 4.31 -55.24
N ARG A 10 -6.05 3.87 -56.28
CA ARG A 10 -6.07 2.46 -56.73
C ARG A 10 -5.24 1.58 -55.80
N TRP A 11 -5.85 1.21 -54.69
CA TRP A 11 -5.27 0.33 -53.68
C TRP A 11 -5.36 -1.13 -54.11
N SER A 12 -4.20 -1.78 -54.15
CA SER A 12 -4.08 -3.22 -54.33
C SER A 12 -4.52 -3.97 -53.07
N ARG A 13 -4.69 -5.28 -53.18
CA ARG A 13 -4.92 -6.16 -52.02
C ARG A 13 -3.80 -6.03 -50.97
N ARG A 14 -2.56 -5.69 -51.37
CA ARG A 14 -1.42 -5.46 -50.47
C ARG A 14 -1.56 -4.15 -49.68
N ASP A 15 -2.06 -3.10 -50.31
CA ASP A 15 -2.32 -1.82 -49.64
C ASP A 15 -3.42 -1.99 -48.58
N ARG A 16 -4.49 -2.73 -48.90
CA ARG A 16 -5.56 -3.06 -47.95
C ARG A 16 -5.07 -3.86 -46.74
N LEU A 17 -4.18 -4.84 -46.95
CA LEU A 17 -3.56 -5.57 -45.85
C LEU A 17 -2.70 -4.65 -44.95
N THR A 18 -2.04 -3.65 -45.53
CA THR A 18 -1.27 -2.66 -44.77
C THR A 18 -2.16 -1.81 -43.89
N VAL A 19 -3.31 -1.37 -44.41
CA VAL A 19 -4.36 -0.68 -43.64
C VAL A 19 -4.79 -1.53 -42.44
N VAL A 20 -4.98 -2.85 -42.63
CA VAL A 20 -5.33 -3.76 -41.52
C VAL A 20 -4.22 -3.81 -40.47
N VAL A 21 -2.95 -3.95 -40.86
CA VAL A 21 -1.83 -3.97 -39.89
C VAL A 21 -1.77 -2.68 -39.08
N VAL A 22 -1.89 -1.54 -39.74
CA VAL A 22 -1.91 -0.23 -39.08
C VAL A 22 -3.13 -0.13 -38.16
N ALA A 23 -4.30 -0.61 -38.60
CA ALA A 23 -5.51 -0.59 -37.80
C ALA A 23 -5.38 -1.42 -36.52
N VAL A 24 -4.84 -2.64 -36.57
CA VAL A 24 -4.69 -3.43 -35.34
C VAL A 24 -3.62 -2.84 -34.41
N THR A 25 -2.54 -2.28 -34.96
CA THR A 25 -1.51 -1.59 -34.17
C THR A 25 -2.08 -0.35 -33.48
N ALA A 26 -2.88 0.45 -34.20
CA ALA A 26 -3.56 1.63 -33.66
C ALA A 26 -4.64 1.23 -32.64
N ALA A 27 -5.42 0.18 -32.92
CA ALA A 27 -6.42 -0.34 -31.99
C ALA A 27 -5.80 -0.76 -30.65
N PHE A 28 -4.65 -1.44 -30.67
CA PHE A 28 -3.91 -1.81 -29.47
C PHE A 28 -3.46 -0.59 -28.66
N LEU A 29 -2.76 0.37 -29.30
CA LEU A 29 -2.20 1.52 -28.58
C LEU A 29 -3.26 2.52 -28.12
N ILE A 30 -4.20 2.89 -28.99
CA ILE A 30 -5.33 3.76 -28.62
C ILE A 30 -6.19 3.08 -27.55
N GLY A 31 -6.41 1.78 -27.68
CA GLY A 31 -7.14 1.02 -26.66
C GLY A 31 -6.44 1.03 -25.31
N THR A 32 -5.11 0.85 -25.30
CA THR A 32 -4.29 0.95 -24.09
C THR A 32 -4.39 2.33 -23.46
N VAL A 33 -4.31 3.40 -24.27
CA VAL A 33 -4.47 4.80 -23.81
C VAL A 33 -5.82 4.98 -23.13
N LEU A 34 -6.91 4.57 -23.78
CA LEU A 34 -8.26 4.75 -23.24
C LEU A 34 -8.49 3.95 -21.96
N LEU A 35 -7.95 2.73 -21.86
CA LEU A 35 -8.00 1.93 -20.63
C LEU A 35 -7.26 2.62 -19.47
N LEU A 36 -6.07 3.16 -19.74
CA LEU A 36 -5.28 3.91 -18.75
C LEU A 36 -6.01 5.19 -18.30
N PHE A 37 -6.53 5.99 -19.22
CA PHE A 37 -7.29 7.19 -18.85
C PHE A 37 -8.56 6.87 -18.08
N THR A 38 -9.25 5.79 -18.42
CA THR A 38 -10.42 5.34 -17.65
C THR A 38 -10.02 5.01 -16.21
N ALA A 39 -8.86 4.37 -15.99
CA ALA A 39 -8.34 4.14 -14.65
C ALA A 39 -8.03 5.46 -13.91
N VAL A 40 -7.50 6.47 -14.61
CA VAL A 40 -7.16 7.79 -14.04
C VAL A 40 -8.39 8.60 -13.61
N THR A 41 -9.41 8.72 -14.47
CA THR A 41 -10.58 9.58 -14.20
C THR A 41 -11.36 9.12 -12.96
N TYR A 42 -11.31 7.84 -12.60
CA TYR A 42 -11.87 7.35 -11.33
C TYR A 42 -11.05 7.81 -10.10
N SER A 43 -9.74 8.02 -10.25
CA SER A 43 -8.84 8.49 -9.18
C SER A 43 -8.99 9.99 -8.91
N GLU A 44 -9.36 10.79 -9.92
CA GLU A 44 -9.55 12.25 -9.79
C GLU A 44 -10.73 12.63 -8.87
N THR A 45 -11.75 11.76 -8.75
CA THR A 45 -12.87 11.95 -7.80
C THR A 45 -12.41 12.03 -6.33
N PHE A 46 -11.20 11.59 -6.02
CA PHE A 46 -10.60 11.62 -4.68
C PHE A 46 -9.63 12.82 -4.46
N ALA A 47 -9.37 13.60 -5.52
CA ALA A 47 -8.27 14.57 -5.59
C ALA A 47 -8.67 16.04 -5.35
N GLU A 48 -9.91 16.42 -5.64
CA GLU A 48 -10.39 17.81 -5.57
C GLU A 48 -10.07 18.54 -4.23
N PRO A 49 -10.00 17.87 -3.06
CA PRO A 49 -9.62 18.52 -1.79
C PRO A 49 -8.12 18.82 -1.58
N LEU A 50 -7.20 18.32 -2.43
CA LEU A 50 -5.75 18.25 -2.16
C LEU A 50 -4.88 19.08 -3.15
N ALA A 51 -5.49 19.86 -4.04
CA ALA A 51 -4.83 20.50 -5.19
C ALA A 51 -4.02 21.78 -4.88
N ASN A 52 -4.14 22.34 -3.67
CA ASN A 52 -3.37 23.51 -3.25
C ASN A 52 -2.25 23.06 -2.30
N SER A 53 -1.11 22.65 -2.84
CA SER A 53 0.08 22.31 -2.04
C SER A 53 1.22 23.28 -2.35
N GLY A 54 1.61 24.09 -1.37
CA GLY A 54 2.91 24.77 -1.39
C GLY A 54 4.04 23.75 -1.36
N THR A 55 5.26 24.20 -1.63
CA THR A 55 6.46 23.34 -1.62
C THR A 55 7.41 23.79 -0.52
N VAL A 56 8.20 22.85 0.01
CA VAL A 56 9.27 23.14 0.95
C VAL A 56 10.60 22.64 0.42
N THR A 57 11.57 23.55 0.36
CA THR A 57 12.98 23.26 0.09
C THR A 57 13.81 23.56 1.33
N TYR A 58 14.97 22.92 1.43
CA TYR A 58 15.95 23.24 2.47
C TYR A 58 17.22 23.79 1.83
N HIS A 59 17.73 24.89 2.39
CA HIS A 59 18.99 25.51 1.96
C HIS A 59 19.96 25.58 3.14
N ASP A 60 21.20 25.12 2.93
CA ASP A 60 22.26 25.28 3.92
C ASP A 60 22.67 26.75 4.06
N ALA A 61 22.98 27.16 5.30
CA ALA A 61 23.36 28.55 5.58
C ALA A 61 24.68 28.96 4.90
N GLU A 62 25.52 27.99 4.54
CA GLU A 62 26.76 28.21 3.79
C GLU A 62 26.52 28.80 2.39
N ASN A 63 25.34 28.53 1.81
CA ASN A 63 24.95 29.04 0.49
C ASN A 63 24.34 30.47 0.55
N GLY A 64 24.31 31.08 1.73
CA GLY A 64 23.74 32.41 1.95
C GLY A 64 22.24 32.41 2.27
N LEU A 65 21.70 33.61 2.50
CA LEU A 65 20.28 33.79 2.81
C LEU A 65 19.44 33.62 1.53
N PRO A 66 18.40 32.77 1.51
CA PRO A 66 17.51 32.63 0.36
C PRO A 66 16.77 33.94 0.04
N GLU A 67 16.42 34.12 -1.24
CA GLU A 67 15.60 35.27 -1.66
C GLU A 67 14.21 35.22 -1.02
N THR A 68 13.77 36.36 -0.49
CA THR A 68 12.44 36.55 0.09
C THR A 68 11.52 37.25 -0.90
N GLY A 69 10.30 36.75 -1.09
CA GLY A 69 9.26 37.35 -1.93
C GLY A 69 7.88 37.30 -1.26
N GLU A 70 6.85 37.91 -1.86
CA GLU A 70 5.49 37.89 -1.30
C GLU A 70 4.91 36.47 -1.19
N ASP A 71 5.29 35.58 -2.11
CA ASP A 71 4.83 34.18 -2.17
C ASP A 71 5.82 33.20 -1.50
N VAL A 72 6.83 33.68 -0.77
CA VAL A 72 7.87 32.82 -0.18
C VAL A 72 8.03 33.09 1.31
N THR A 73 7.92 32.04 2.13
CA THR A 73 8.20 32.09 3.57
C THR A 73 9.50 31.39 3.91
N VAL A 74 10.44 32.12 4.51
CA VAL A 74 11.75 31.60 4.91
C VAL A 74 11.79 31.40 6.43
N LEU A 75 11.98 30.16 6.87
CA LEU A 75 12.11 29.77 8.27
C LEU A 75 13.58 29.44 8.59
N PRO A 76 14.34 30.32 9.27
CA PRO A 76 15.69 29.99 9.71
C PRO A 76 15.68 28.82 10.68
N THR A 77 16.61 27.88 10.52
CA THR A 77 16.77 26.74 11.42
C THR A 77 18.20 26.63 11.92
N ALA A 78 18.33 26.17 13.17
CA ALA A 78 19.61 25.95 13.84
C ALA A 78 19.64 24.54 14.42
N THR A 79 20.70 23.78 14.12
CA THR A 79 21.05 22.59 14.90
C THR A 79 21.83 23.02 16.14
N ALA A 80 21.42 22.51 17.30
CA ALA A 80 22.02 22.83 18.59
C ALA A 80 22.00 21.62 19.51
N THR A 81 22.64 21.71 20.66
CA THR A 81 22.65 20.65 21.67
C THR A 81 21.93 21.10 22.94
N THR A 82 21.17 20.20 23.56
CA THR A 82 20.53 20.36 24.87
C THR A 82 20.69 19.07 25.62
N ASP A 83 21.20 19.10 26.86
CA ASP A 83 21.45 17.90 27.67
C ASP A 83 22.20 16.78 26.89
N GLU A 84 23.22 17.15 26.11
CA GLU A 84 24.00 16.23 25.24
C GLU A 84 23.22 15.57 24.10
N THR A 85 22.00 16.04 23.81
CA THR A 85 21.20 15.63 22.65
C THR A 85 21.09 16.71 21.59
N ASP A 86 21.26 16.32 20.33
CA ASP A 86 21.04 17.20 19.18
C ASP A 86 19.55 17.55 19.04
N VAL A 87 19.28 18.84 18.91
CA VAL A 87 17.94 19.41 18.78
C VAL A 87 17.91 20.37 17.60
N ARG A 88 16.76 20.46 16.93
CA ARG A 88 16.54 21.41 15.84
C ARG A 88 15.63 22.53 16.33
N LEU A 89 16.08 23.77 16.15
CA LEU A 89 15.31 24.98 16.39
C LEU A 89 14.83 25.52 15.05
N VAL A 90 13.57 25.89 14.97
CA VAL A 90 12.97 26.56 13.82
C VAL A 90 12.45 27.92 14.26
N GLY A 91 13.01 28.96 13.68
CA GLY A 91 12.64 30.34 13.91
C GLY A 91 11.47 30.74 13.03
N ILE A 92 10.39 31.24 13.63
CA ILE A 92 9.22 31.78 12.95
C ILE A 92 9.38 33.30 12.87
N PRO A 93 9.41 33.89 11.66
CA PRO A 93 9.38 35.34 11.49
C PRO A 93 8.07 35.95 12.01
N PRO A 94 8.08 37.20 12.51
CA PRO A 94 6.91 37.82 13.13
C PRO A 94 5.75 38.06 12.15
N ASP A 95 6.06 38.29 10.87
CA ASP A 95 5.07 38.59 9.83
C ASP A 95 4.54 37.33 9.11
N THR A 96 4.96 36.13 9.55
CA THR A 96 4.52 34.88 8.92
C THR A 96 3.07 34.56 9.29
N PRO A 97 2.17 34.31 8.31
CA PRO A 97 0.80 33.94 8.59
C PRO A 97 0.73 32.63 9.39
N ARG A 98 -0.14 32.60 10.39
CA ARG A 98 -0.30 31.42 11.27
C ARG A 98 -0.84 30.21 10.50
N VAL A 99 -1.80 30.44 9.60
CA VAL A 99 -2.43 29.41 8.78
C VAL A 99 -1.82 29.47 7.40
N LEU A 100 -1.26 28.35 6.94
CA LEU A 100 -0.75 28.19 5.58
C LEU A 100 -1.85 27.49 4.78
N ILE A 101 -2.57 28.25 3.94
CA ILE A 101 -3.74 27.74 3.20
C ILE A 101 -3.29 26.69 2.17
N GLU A 102 -2.12 26.92 1.60
CA GLU A 102 -1.39 26.09 0.64
C GLU A 102 -0.82 24.83 1.30
N GLY A 103 -0.87 24.73 2.63
CA GLY A 103 -0.54 23.54 3.39
C GLY A 103 -1.74 23.04 4.18
N SER A 104 -2.97 23.29 3.72
CA SER A 104 -4.19 22.88 4.43
C SER A 104 -5.00 21.89 3.59
N ALA A 105 -5.49 20.82 4.23
CA ALA A 105 -6.48 19.91 3.64
C ALA A 105 -7.89 20.31 4.12
N GLN A 106 -8.94 19.95 3.36
CA GLN A 106 -10.34 20.26 3.75
C GLN A 106 -10.72 19.76 5.16
N TRP A 107 -10.07 18.70 5.65
CA TRP A 107 -10.29 18.15 6.99
C TRP A 107 -9.29 18.63 8.04
N GLN A 108 -8.22 19.33 7.66
CA GLN A 108 -7.17 19.75 8.59
C GLN A 108 -6.35 20.95 8.05
N GLU A 109 -6.41 22.08 8.76
CA GLU A 109 -5.56 23.24 8.49
C GLU A 109 -4.11 23.01 8.92
N GLY A 110 -3.16 23.40 8.07
CA GLY A 110 -1.74 23.46 8.40
C GLY A 110 -1.43 24.76 9.15
N ARG A 111 -1.03 24.66 10.42
CA ARG A 111 -0.77 25.82 11.28
C ARG A 111 0.66 25.86 11.79
N LEU A 112 1.26 27.04 11.80
CA LEU A 112 2.49 27.30 12.52
C LEU A 112 2.19 27.50 14.04
N PRO A 113 3.07 27.03 14.94
CA PRO A 113 2.90 27.20 16.38
C PRO A 113 2.87 28.68 16.80
N THR A 114 1.98 29.05 17.70
CA THR A 114 2.00 30.38 18.34
C THR A 114 2.94 30.39 19.53
N ILE A 115 3.80 31.38 19.64
CA ILE A 115 4.70 31.55 20.79
C ILE A 115 3.99 32.46 21.80
N PRO A 116 3.65 31.97 23.02
CA PRO A 116 3.02 32.81 24.03
C PRO A 116 3.92 33.96 24.48
N ASP A 117 3.31 35.05 24.93
CA ASP A 117 4.05 36.17 25.51
C ASP A 117 4.84 35.74 26.75
N GLY A 118 6.07 36.24 26.88
CA GLY A 118 6.95 35.97 28.03
C GLY A 118 7.69 34.63 28.01
N VAL A 119 7.65 33.89 26.90
CA VAL A 119 8.46 32.67 26.68
C VAL A 119 9.23 32.75 25.36
N ASP A 120 10.33 32.01 25.26
CA ASP A 120 11.24 32.05 24.09
C ASP A 120 10.79 31.11 22.96
N GLY A 121 9.95 30.12 23.26
CA GLY A 121 9.44 29.18 22.27
C GLY A 121 8.62 28.02 22.83
N ARG A 122 8.28 27.09 21.94
CA ARG A 122 7.67 25.78 22.24
C ARG A 122 8.64 24.66 21.93
N GLY A 123 8.53 23.54 22.62
CA GLY A 123 9.39 22.38 22.40
C GLY A 123 8.87 21.11 23.08
N PRO A 124 9.63 20.01 22.97
CA PRO A 124 9.28 18.70 23.54
C PRO A 124 9.42 18.67 25.07
N VAL A 125 8.62 19.48 25.78
CA VAL A 125 8.56 19.54 27.23
C VAL A 125 7.14 19.27 27.73
N SER A 126 6.99 18.63 28.89
CA SER A 126 5.68 18.32 29.47
C SER A 126 5.06 19.49 30.24
N GLN A 127 5.90 20.41 30.72
CA GLN A 127 5.54 21.64 31.43
C GLN A 127 6.53 22.75 31.07
N GLN A 128 6.18 24.01 31.36
CA GLN A 128 7.08 25.14 31.14
C GLN A 128 8.39 24.96 31.90
N ARG A 129 9.52 25.10 31.20
CA ARG A 129 10.85 24.96 31.81
C ARG A 129 11.90 25.75 31.04
N THR A 130 12.93 26.18 31.75
CA THR A 130 14.12 26.78 31.14
C THR A 130 15.09 25.69 30.68
N ARG A 131 15.56 25.78 29.43
CA ARG A 131 16.51 24.87 28.80
C ARG A 131 17.72 25.64 28.31
N THR A 132 18.90 25.11 28.54
CA THR A 132 20.15 25.65 27.98
C THR A 132 20.42 24.97 26.65
N VAL A 133 20.53 25.78 25.61
CA VAL A 133 20.74 25.33 24.23
C VAL A 133 22.08 25.86 23.73
N SER A 134 22.96 24.99 23.26
CA SER A 134 24.27 25.37 22.73
C SER A 134 24.34 25.14 21.23
N GLY A 135 24.42 26.22 20.45
CA GLY A 135 24.60 26.18 19.00
C GLY A 135 25.95 26.76 18.57
N SER A 136 26.12 27.00 17.28
CA SER A 136 27.37 27.48 16.68
C SER A 136 27.75 28.92 17.09
N ASN A 137 26.76 29.79 17.34
CA ASN A 137 27.01 31.17 17.78
C ASN A 137 27.14 31.33 19.30
N GLY A 138 26.71 30.33 20.07
CA GLY A 138 26.86 30.32 21.52
C GLY A 138 25.76 29.56 22.26
N THR A 139 25.84 29.63 23.59
CA THR A 139 24.89 28.99 24.50
C THR A 139 23.83 29.99 24.97
N VAL A 140 22.56 29.65 24.78
CA VAL A 140 21.39 30.49 25.11
C VAL A 140 20.45 29.74 26.05
N SER A 141 19.99 30.40 27.11
CA SER A 141 18.92 29.87 27.96
C SER A 141 17.55 30.27 27.40
N LEU A 142 16.73 29.28 27.08
CA LEU A 142 15.38 29.45 26.52
C LEU A 142 14.32 29.03 27.53
N THR A 143 13.31 29.86 27.73
CA THR A 143 12.09 29.50 28.43
C THR A 143 11.13 28.86 27.45
N VAL A 144 10.86 27.56 27.61
CA VAL A 144 10.11 26.76 26.63
C VAL A 144 8.86 26.20 27.27
N VAL A 145 7.75 26.26 26.54
CA VAL A 145 6.46 25.65 26.95
C VAL A 145 6.17 24.40 26.11
N PRO A 146 5.24 23.52 26.56
CA PRO A 146 4.84 22.36 25.78
C PRO A 146 4.33 22.75 24.39
N GLN A 147 4.50 21.83 23.44
CA GLN A 147 3.93 21.97 22.10
C GLN A 147 2.41 22.18 22.15
N GLU A 148 1.88 22.94 21.19
CA GLU A 148 0.44 23.10 21.03
C GLU A 148 -0.17 21.73 20.68
N ARG A 149 -1.24 21.33 21.38
CA ARG A 149 -1.91 20.05 21.08
C ARG A 149 -2.69 20.20 19.77
N GLY A 150 -2.31 19.43 18.76
CA GLY A 150 -2.96 19.41 17.45
C GLY A 150 -2.08 19.94 16.32
N THR A 151 -2.59 19.73 15.11
CA THR A 151 -2.27 20.15 13.72
C THR A 151 -1.13 21.16 13.44
N THR A 152 0.02 21.05 14.11
CA THR A 152 1.19 21.88 13.83
C THR A 152 2.01 21.30 12.67
N PHE A 153 2.50 22.20 11.80
CA PHE A 153 3.32 21.86 10.63
C PHE A 153 4.68 21.23 10.99
N LEU A 154 5.26 21.71 12.09
CA LEU A 154 6.59 21.39 12.55
C LEU A 154 6.60 20.10 13.39
N SER A 155 7.77 19.46 13.51
CA SER A 155 7.92 18.29 14.37
C SER A 155 7.63 18.63 15.82
N ASN A 156 6.93 17.72 16.52
CA ASN A 156 6.77 17.81 17.95
C ASN A 156 8.12 17.67 18.71
N GLN A 157 9.17 17.16 18.03
CA GLN A 157 10.54 17.07 18.54
C GLN A 157 11.36 18.34 18.32
N TRP A 158 10.91 19.27 17.47
CA TRP A 158 11.62 20.51 17.20
C TRP A 158 11.23 21.60 18.18
N TYR A 159 12.13 22.55 18.40
CA TYR A 159 11.83 23.77 19.13
C TYR A 159 11.34 24.84 18.14
N ALA A 160 10.12 25.32 18.32
CA ALA A 160 9.58 26.45 17.56
C ALA A 160 9.83 27.74 18.34
N THR A 161 10.65 28.64 17.80
CA THR A 161 11.07 29.89 18.45
C THR A 161 10.85 31.09 17.54
N ASN A 162 11.09 32.30 18.03
CA ASN A 162 11.19 33.47 17.15
C ASN A 162 12.44 33.36 16.26
N ALA A 163 12.39 33.94 15.05
CA ALA A 163 13.53 33.97 14.13
C ALA A 163 14.82 34.53 14.76
N SER A 164 14.71 35.57 15.60
CA SER A 164 15.83 36.16 16.33
C SER A 164 16.50 35.18 17.32
N THR A 165 15.74 34.25 17.90
CA THR A 165 16.29 33.21 18.78
C THR A 165 17.12 32.20 18.01
N ALA A 166 16.65 31.73 16.85
CA ALA A 166 17.43 30.85 15.99
C ALA A 166 18.74 31.52 15.53
N GLN A 167 18.71 32.83 15.23
CA GLN A 167 19.91 33.61 14.89
C GLN A 167 20.92 33.71 16.04
N ARG A 168 20.45 33.89 17.28
CA ARG A 168 21.31 33.91 18.48
C ARG A 168 21.99 32.57 18.74
N VAL A 169 21.30 31.47 18.48
CA VAL A 169 21.86 30.11 18.64
C VAL A 169 22.84 29.78 17.51
N GLY A 170 22.58 30.28 16.30
CA GLY A 170 23.43 30.13 15.11
C GLY A 170 22.71 29.35 14.02
N VAL A 171 22.28 30.06 12.97
CA VAL A 171 21.54 29.46 11.85
C VAL A 171 22.44 28.50 11.08
N THR A 172 21.96 27.27 10.90
CA THR A 172 22.64 26.24 10.11
C THR A 172 21.98 26.00 8.77
N GLY A 173 20.74 26.47 8.59
CA GLY A 173 20.09 26.54 7.28
C GLY A 173 18.71 27.17 7.32
N TYR A 174 17.96 27.01 6.25
CA TYR A 174 16.67 27.65 6.03
C TYR A 174 15.70 26.65 5.41
N PHE A 175 14.48 26.58 5.94
CA PHE A 175 13.35 25.98 5.22
C PHE A 175 12.65 27.09 4.43
N VAL A 176 12.55 26.93 3.12
CA VAL A 176 11.90 27.88 2.23
C VAL A 176 10.59 27.25 1.79
N ILE A 177 9.48 27.90 2.10
CA ILE A 177 8.14 27.48 1.72
C ILE A 177 7.68 28.38 0.58
N ASP A 178 7.51 27.80 -0.62
CA ASP A 178 6.95 28.49 -1.77
C ASP A 178 5.43 28.26 -1.82
N HIS A 179 4.68 29.36 -1.82
CA HIS A 179 3.22 29.40 -1.85
C HIS A 179 2.66 29.50 -3.26
N SER A 180 3.52 29.65 -4.27
CA SER A 180 3.13 29.66 -5.67
C SER A 180 2.48 28.32 -6.02
N PRO A 181 1.24 28.30 -6.55
CA PRO A 181 0.66 27.05 -7.05
C PRO A 181 1.58 26.50 -8.13
N SER A 182 2.07 25.27 -7.95
CA SER A 182 2.99 24.65 -8.89
C SER A 182 2.31 24.48 -10.26
N GLY A 183 2.65 25.39 -11.18
CA GLY A 183 2.38 25.34 -12.61
C GLY A 183 1.00 25.83 -13.08
N THR A 184 0.92 26.16 -14.38
CA THR A 184 -0.29 26.70 -15.05
C THR A 184 -1.32 25.63 -15.44
N GLY A 185 -1.42 24.53 -14.69
CA GLY A 185 -2.35 23.43 -14.96
C GLY A 185 -2.62 22.58 -13.72
N LEU A 186 -3.75 21.86 -13.72
CA LEU A 186 -4.06 20.84 -12.72
C LEU A 186 -2.89 19.84 -12.65
N GLY A 187 -2.13 19.83 -11.56
CA GLY A 187 -1.27 18.70 -11.23
C GLY A 187 0.18 18.70 -11.69
N SER A 188 0.82 19.85 -11.89
CA SER A 188 2.27 19.82 -12.15
C SER A 188 3.06 19.50 -10.87
N LEU A 189 3.91 18.48 -10.95
CA LEU A 189 4.82 18.12 -9.88
C LEU A 189 5.81 19.27 -9.65
N PRO A 190 6.14 19.59 -8.38
CA PRO A 190 7.18 20.56 -8.11
C PRO A 190 8.52 20.03 -8.62
N SER A 191 9.23 20.84 -9.40
CA SER A 191 10.54 20.45 -9.95
C SER A 191 11.63 20.40 -8.89
N GLU A 192 11.44 21.09 -7.77
CA GLU A 192 12.38 21.17 -6.67
C GLU A 192 11.61 21.14 -5.33
N GLY A 193 12.16 20.45 -4.33
CA GLY A 193 11.60 20.33 -3.00
C GLY A 193 10.50 19.28 -2.86
N ALA A 194 9.92 19.25 -1.66
CA ALA A 194 8.83 18.36 -1.32
C ALA A 194 7.53 19.16 -1.14
N PRO A 195 6.39 18.71 -1.68
CA PRO A 195 5.12 19.41 -1.47
C PRO A 195 4.69 19.24 -0.03
N LEU A 196 3.99 20.20 0.56
CA LEU A 196 3.59 20.11 1.97
C LEU A 196 2.59 18.98 2.27
N VAL A 197 1.88 18.52 1.23
CA VAL A 197 0.99 17.34 1.24
C VAL A 197 1.23 16.53 -0.05
N SER A 198 1.77 15.32 0.08
CA SER A 198 2.28 14.51 -1.04
C SER A 198 1.29 13.50 -1.62
N ALA A 199 0.24 13.07 -0.91
CA ALA A 199 -0.55 11.91 -1.35
C ALA A 199 -1.16 12.07 -2.75
N LEU A 200 -1.70 13.26 -3.05
CA LEU A 200 -2.25 13.53 -4.38
C LEU A 200 -1.14 13.61 -5.43
N LEU A 201 -0.11 14.43 -5.19
CA LEU A 201 0.98 14.62 -6.14
C LEU A 201 1.75 13.34 -6.42
N TYR A 202 1.87 12.42 -5.46
CA TYR A 202 2.40 11.09 -5.69
C TYR A 202 1.60 10.32 -6.75
N VAL A 203 0.27 10.40 -6.69
CA VAL A 203 -0.61 9.77 -7.68
C VAL A 203 -0.43 10.42 -9.05
N LEU A 204 -0.49 11.76 -9.13
CA LEU A 204 -0.31 12.45 -10.41
C LEU A 204 1.08 12.23 -11.01
N GLY A 205 2.13 12.26 -10.19
CA GLY A 205 3.49 11.98 -10.63
C GLY A 205 3.67 10.55 -11.14
N GLY A 206 3.09 9.58 -10.44
CA GLY A 206 3.08 8.20 -10.93
C GLY A 206 2.32 8.06 -12.25
N LEU A 207 1.23 8.81 -12.45
CA LEU A 207 0.51 8.85 -13.72
C LEU A 207 1.31 9.51 -14.84
N GLU A 208 2.07 10.58 -14.54
CA GLU A 208 2.99 11.18 -15.50
C GLU A 208 4.05 10.17 -15.97
N GLN A 209 4.62 9.40 -15.04
CA GLN A 209 5.55 8.31 -15.37
C GLN A 209 4.90 7.24 -16.27
N VAL A 210 3.63 6.90 -16.02
CA VAL A 210 2.84 5.99 -16.88
C VAL A 210 2.60 6.57 -18.28
N LEU A 211 2.25 7.87 -18.37
CA LEU A 211 2.06 8.56 -19.66
C LEU A 211 3.37 8.62 -20.45
N TRP A 212 4.49 8.83 -19.77
CA TRP A 212 5.81 8.88 -20.40
C TRP A 212 6.19 7.50 -20.99
N ALA A 213 5.94 6.42 -20.25
CA ALA A 213 6.11 5.06 -20.76
C ALA A 213 5.17 4.74 -21.95
N LEU A 214 3.94 5.25 -21.91
CA LEU A 214 3.00 5.15 -23.02
C LEU A 214 3.50 5.90 -24.27
N GLY A 215 4.16 7.04 -24.08
CA GLY A 215 4.86 7.78 -25.13
C GLY A 215 5.94 6.93 -25.81
N ILE A 216 6.76 6.21 -25.02
CA ILE A 216 7.75 5.26 -25.56
C ILE A 216 7.05 4.13 -26.33
N ALA A 217 5.98 3.55 -25.79
CA ALA A 217 5.22 2.49 -26.45
C ALA A 217 4.62 2.98 -27.79
N ALA A 218 4.10 4.21 -27.83
CA ALA A 218 3.60 4.83 -29.06
C ALA A 218 4.71 5.07 -30.08
N ALA A 219 5.90 5.51 -29.65
CA ALA A 219 7.06 5.66 -30.52
C ALA A 219 7.51 4.30 -31.11
N ALA A 220 7.53 3.24 -30.29
CA ALA A 220 7.85 1.88 -30.74
C ALA A 220 6.80 1.33 -31.73
N GLY A 221 5.50 1.55 -31.46
CA GLY A 221 4.43 1.23 -32.39
C GLY A 221 4.52 2.01 -33.71
N GLY A 222 4.90 3.30 -33.62
CA GLY A 222 5.14 4.16 -34.79
C GLY A 222 6.32 3.66 -35.64
N LEU A 223 7.39 3.19 -35.01
CA LEU A 223 8.52 2.56 -35.69
C LEU A 223 8.11 1.28 -36.42
N LEU A 224 7.25 0.46 -35.82
CA LEU A 224 6.68 -0.72 -36.48
C LEU A 224 5.86 -0.32 -37.71
N VAL A 225 4.97 0.67 -37.58
CA VAL A 225 4.19 1.22 -38.71
C VAL A 225 5.13 1.71 -39.80
N LEU A 226 6.20 2.43 -39.46
CA LEU A 226 7.21 2.91 -40.39
C LEU A 226 7.84 1.75 -41.18
N ILE A 227 8.30 0.69 -40.50
CA ILE A 227 8.95 -0.46 -41.15
C ILE A 227 7.98 -1.18 -42.11
N VAL A 228 6.75 -1.42 -41.68
CA VAL A 228 5.74 -2.12 -42.49
C VAL A 228 5.36 -1.29 -43.71
N VAL A 229 5.01 -0.02 -43.51
CA VAL A 229 4.60 0.90 -44.57
C VAL A 229 5.74 1.15 -45.55
N TYR A 230 6.98 1.27 -45.06
CA TYR A 230 8.17 1.41 -45.90
C TYR A 230 8.32 0.21 -46.83
N ASN A 231 8.26 -1.01 -46.29
CA ASN A 231 8.41 -2.24 -47.07
C ASN A 231 7.35 -2.37 -48.17
N VAL A 232 6.09 -2.09 -47.83
CA VAL A 232 4.98 -2.17 -48.78
C VAL A 232 5.08 -1.07 -49.83
N THR A 233 5.33 0.17 -49.41
CA THR A 233 5.44 1.31 -50.32
C THR A 233 6.62 1.12 -51.27
N ARG A 234 7.77 0.63 -50.77
CA ARG A 234 8.94 0.33 -51.58
C ARG A 234 8.67 -0.75 -52.62
N MET A 235 7.87 -1.76 -52.27
CA MET A 235 7.45 -2.78 -53.22
C MET A 235 6.46 -2.24 -54.25
N SER A 236 5.51 -1.40 -53.85
CA SER A 236 4.58 -0.71 -54.76
C SER A 236 5.29 0.20 -55.76
N VAL A 237 6.33 0.92 -55.30
CA VAL A 237 7.22 1.72 -56.14
C VAL A 237 7.97 0.83 -57.13
N ARG A 238 8.52 -0.30 -56.68
CA ARG A 238 9.22 -1.28 -57.54
C ARG A 238 8.32 -1.87 -58.62
N ASP A 239 7.12 -2.30 -58.25
CA ASP A 239 6.16 -2.92 -59.17
C ASP A 239 5.63 -1.93 -60.23
N ARG A 240 5.81 -0.62 -59.99
CA ARG A 240 5.37 0.45 -60.89
C ARG A 240 6.53 1.19 -61.54
N LEU A 241 7.75 0.65 -61.52
CA LEU A 241 8.92 1.31 -62.11
C LEU A 241 8.74 1.65 -63.59
N ASP A 242 8.11 0.78 -64.36
CA ASP A 242 7.85 1.01 -65.79
C ASP A 242 6.86 2.17 -66.01
N ALA A 243 5.78 2.22 -65.22
CA ALA A 243 4.83 3.33 -65.24
C ALA A 243 5.47 4.64 -64.75
N ILE A 244 6.32 4.59 -63.72
CA ILE A 244 7.06 5.74 -63.20
C ILE A 244 8.03 6.27 -64.27
N ARG A 245 8.68 5.38 -65.02
CA ARG A 245 9.59 5.73 -66.12
C ARG A 245 8.85 6.48 -67.23
N VAL A 246 7.69 5.96 -67.66
CA VAL A 246 6.83 6.63 -68.67
C VAL A 246 6.34 7.99 -68.17
N ILE A 247 5.87 8.08 -66.93
CA ILE A 247 5.38 9.35 -66.34
C ILE A 247 6.50 10.39 -66.27
N ARG A 248 7.71 9.99 -65.86
CA ARG A 248 8.87 10.89 -65.78
C ARG A 248 9.43 11.26 -67.16
N SER A 249 9.37 10.39 -68.16
CA SER A 249 9.75 10.74 -69.54
C SER A 249 8.76 11.69 -70.20
N THR A 250 7.49 11.71 -69.76
CA THR A 250 6.47 12.68 -70.24
C THR A 250 6.50 14.04 -69.52
N GLY A 251 7.57 14.36 -68.77
CA GLY A 251 7.79 15.69 -68.18
C GLY A 251 7.36 15.86 -66.71
N ALA A 252 6.97 14.80 -66.00
CA ALA A 252 6.70 14.90 -64.56
C ALA A 252 8.00 14.93 -63.74
N SER A 253 8.14 15.93 -62.85
CA SER A 253 9.30 16.03 -61.96
C SER A 253 9.35 14.88 -60.95
N GLY A 254 10.55 14.38 -60.65
CA GLY A 254 10.77 13.26 -59.72
C GLY A 254 10.21 13.52 -58.32
N TRP A 255 10.25 14.79 -57.87
CA TRP A 255 9.68 15.22 -56.59
C TRP A 255 8.14 15.10 -56.55
N ARG A 256 7.43 15.43 -57.64
CA ARG A 256 5.97 15.24 -57.71
C ARG A 256 5.58 13.77 -57.64
N VAL A 257 6.35 12.88 -58.26
CA VAL A 257 6.12 11.42 -58.16
C VAL A 257 6.39 10.93 -56.74
N GLY A 258 7.48 11.40 -56.11
CA GLY A 258 7.78 11.11 -54.71
C GLY A 258 6.65 11.53 -53.76
N LEU A 259 6.17 12.77 -53.90
CA LEU A 259 5.09 13.33 -53.09
C LEU A 259 3.78 12.53 -53.22
N LEU A 260 3.46 12.01 -54.41
CA LEU A 260 2.27 11.15 -54.60
C LEU A 260 2.38 9.82 -53.84
N PHE A 261 3.56 9.21 -53.79
CA PHE A 261 3.77 7.99 -53.00
C PHE A 261 3.80 8.27 -51.49
N THR A 262 4.34 9.41 -51.07
CA THR A 262 4.27 9.88 -49.68
C THR A 262 2.82 10.11 -49.25
N LEU A 263 2.03 10.85 -50.04
CA LEU A 263 0.61 11.09 -49.76
C LEU A 263 -0.20 9.79 -49.73
N ARG A 264 0.11 8.84 -50.63
CA ARG A 264 -0.53 7.52 -50.61
C ARG A 264 -0.23 6.77 -49.32
N ALA A 265 1.03 6.73 -48.89
CA ALA A 265 1.42 6.09 -47.63
C ALA A 265 0.72 6.75 -46.45
N GLY A 266 0.65 8.09 -46.42
CA GLY A 266 -0.15 8.85 -45.46
C GLY A 266 -1.62 8.42 -45.44
N LEU A 267 -2.29 8.38 -46.60
CA LEU A 267 -3.72 8.01 -46.71
C LEU A 267 -4.00 6.59 -46.21
N LEU A 268 -3.11 5.64 -46.54
CA LEU A 268 -3.18 4.27 -46.03
C LEU A 268 -3.08 4.23 -44.51
N VAL A 269 -2.12 4.96 -43.94
CA VAL A 269 -1.94 5.00 -42.49
C VAL A 269 -3.09 5.72 -41.80
N THR A 270 -3.54 6.88 -42.28
CA THR A 270 -4.69 7.60 -41.71
C THR A 270 -5.95 6.74 -41.72
N THR A 271 -6.20 6.01 -42.82
CA THR A 271 -7.35 5.09 -42.91
C THR A 271 -7.20 3.94 -41.91
N GLY A 272 -5.98 3.40 -41.77
CA GLY A 272 -5.66 2.40 -40.75
C GLY A 272 -5.90 2.92 -39.34
N VAL A 273 -5.43 4.12 -39.01
CA VAL A 273 -5.59 4.76 -37.69
C VAL A 273 -7.06 4.99 -37.36
N VAL A 274 -7.86 5.53 -38.30
CA VAL A 274 -9.30 5.75 -38.10
C VAL A 274 -10.04 4.43 -37.87
N LEU A 275 -9.74 3.41 -38.67
CA LEU A 275 -10.32 2.08 -38.50
C LEU A 275 -9.86 1.45 -37.17
N GLY A 276 -8.59 1.63 -36.81
CA GLY A 276 -8.00 1.14 -35.57
C GLY A 276 -8.62 1.78 -34.33
N TYR A 277 -8.87 3.10 -34.35
CA TYR A 277 -9.60 3.80 -33.29
C TYR A 277 -10.98 3.18 -33.06
N ALA A 278 -11.75 2.97 -34.13
CA ALA A 278 -13.08 2.34 -34.05
C ALA A 278 -13.00 0.90 -33.52
N ILE A 279 -12.08 0.09 -34.05
CA ILE A 279 -11.87 -1.30 -33.60
C ILE A 279 -11.44 -1.33 -32.13
N GLY A 280 -10.52 -0.47 -31.70
CA GLY A 280 -10.01 -0.40 -30.33
C GLY A 280 -11.13 -0.11 -29.33
N LEU A 281 -11.97 0.89 -29.61
CA LEU A 281 -13.14 1.23 -28.78
C LEU A 281 -14.13 0.07 -28.68
N ILE A 282 -14.48 -0.56 -29.81
CA ILE A 282 -15.43 -1.68 -29.84
C ILE A 282 -14.88 -2.87 -29.07
N LEU A 283 -13.60 -3.20 -29.28
CA LEU A 283 -12.97 -4.37 -28.69
C LEU A 283 -12.85 -4.26 -27.16
N ILE A 284 -12.52 -3.06 -26.65
CA ILE A 284 -12.49 -2.81 -25.20
C ILE A 284 -13.88 -2.94 -24.60
N LYS A 285 -14.90 -2.31 -25.18
CA LYS A 285 -16.28 -2.43 -24.68
C LYS A 285 -16.77 -3.89 -24.70
N ALA A 286 -16.41 -4.65 -25.74
CA ALA A 286 -16.72 -6.07 -25.82
C ALA A 286 -16.00 -6.88 -24.71
N LEU A 287 -14.73 -6.63 -24.46
CA LEU A 287 -13.96 -7.29 -23.40
C LEU A 287 -14.49 -6.97 -22.00
N VAL A 288 -14.84 -5.71 -21.72
CA VAL A 288 -15.47 -5.29 -20.46
C VAL A 288 -16.81 -6.01 -20.28
N ASN A 289 -17.65 -6.07 -21.32
CA ASN A 289 -18.92 -6.78 -21.26
C ASN A 289 -18.76 -8.30 -21.01
N VAL A 290 -17.79 -8.95 -21.65
CA VAL A 290 -17.49 -10.38 -21.40
C VAL A 290 -17.06 -10.58 -19.96
N ALA A 291 -16.25 -9.68 -19.41
CA ALA A 291 -15.77 -9.78 -18.04
C ALA A 291 -16.93 -9.59 -17.02
N ILE A 292 -17.84 -8.64 -17.27
CA ILE A 292 -19.09 -8.47 -16.49
C ILE A 292 -19.94 -9.76 -16.56
N TYR A 293 -20.07 -10.37 -17.74
CA TYR A 293 -20.84 -11.61 -17.93
C TYR A 293 -20.25 -12.81 -17.16
N VAL A 294 -18.92 -12.89 -17.03
CA VAL A 294 -18.23 -13.93 -16.26
C VAL A 294 -18.29 -13.66 -14.74
N GLY A 295 -18.96 -12.60 -14.30
CA GLY A 295 -19.17 -12.28 -12.89
C GLY A 295 -18.00 -11.54 -12.23
N LEU A 296 -17.12 -10.93 -13.03
CA LEU A 296 -16.07 -10.07 -12.48
C LEU A 296 -16.68 -8.72 -12.07
N PRO A 297 -16.49 -8.25 -10.81
CA PRO A 297 -16.97 -6.94 -10.37
C PRO A 297 -16.16 -5.86 -11.09
N ILE A 298 -16.82 -5.05 -11.93
CA ILE A 298 -16.15 -4.03 -12.75
C ILE A 298 -16.95 -2.72 -12.69
N ALA A 299 -16.26 -1.63 -12.40
CA ALA A 299 -16.77 -0.25 -12.47
C ALA A 299 -15.90 0.58 -13.45
N LEU A 300 -15.79 0.14 -14.71
CA LEU A 300 -15.04 0.86 -15.75
C LEU A 300 -16.00 1.35 -16.82
N ASP A 301 -16.36 2.63 -16.80
CA ASP A 301 -17.05 3.28 -17.92
C ASP A 301 -16.04 3.97 -18.85
N VAL A 302 -15.72 3.32 -19.96
CA VAL A 302 -14.75 3.81 -20.93
C VAL A 302 -15.39 4.91 -21.77
N THR A 303 -15.12 6.16 -21.39
CA THR A 303 -15.56 7.37 -22.08
C THR A 303 -14.37 8.14 -22.65
N VAL A 304 -14.61 8.85 -23.76
CA VAL A 304 -13.60 9.73 -24.37
C VAL A 304 -13.76 11.11 -23.77
N THR A 305 -12.82 11.52 -22.92
CA THR A 305 -12.73 12.83 -22.29
C THR A 305 -11.91 13.79 -23.16
N GLY A 306 -11.96 15.09 -22.88
CA GLY A 306 -11.17 16.09 -23.63
C GLY A 306 -9.66 15.82 -23.57
N GLN A 307 -9.15 15.39 -22.41
CA GLN A 307 -7.74 15.03 -22.23
C GLN A 307 -7.37 13.71 -22.90
N SER A 308 -8.21 12.68 -22.85
CA SER A 308 -7.89 11.43 -23.55
C SER A 308 -7.92 11.62 -25.07
N ALA A 309 -8.76 12.52 -25.59
CA ALA A 309 -8.78 12.89 -27.00
C ALA A 309 -7.48 13.56 -27.48
N THR A 310 -6.83 14.41 -26.67
CA THR A 310 -5.55 15.04 -27.05
C THR A 310 -4.42 14.03 -27.13
N VAL A 311 -4.32 13.11 -26.17
CA VAL A 311 -3.29 12.04 -26.18
C VAL A 311 -3.54 11.06 -27.34
N VAL A 312 -4.78 10.64 -27.55
CA VAL A 312 -5.14 9.79 -28.70
C VAL A 312 -4.83 10.50 -30.03
N GLY A 313 -5.11 11.80 -30.13
CA GLY A 313 -4.75 12.63 -31.26
C GLY A 313 -3.24 12.70 -31.48
N GLY A 314 -2.46 12.82 -30.40
CA GLY A 314 -1.00 12.79 -30.44
C GLY A 314 -0.45 11.46 -30.98
N VAL A 315 -0.91 10.33 -30.44
CA VAL A 315 -0.52 8.97 -30.91
C VAL A 315 -0.90 8.78 -32.38
N ALA A 316 -2.12 9.17 -32.76
CA ALA A 316 -2.56 9.13 -34.16
C ALA A 316 -1.67 10.00 -35.06
N GLY A 317 -1.30 11.20 -34.60
CA GLY A 317 -0.38 12.11 -35.28
C GLY A 317 0.99 11.49 -35.53
N VAL A 318 1.58 10.86 -34.50
CA VAL A 318 2.87 10.14 -34.62
C VAL A 318 2.78 9.04 -35.69
N PHE A 319 1.70 8.26 -35.71
CA PHE A 319 1.53 7.20 -36.71
C PHE A 319 1.45 7.75 -38.13
N VAL A 320 0.63 8.78 -38.35
CA VAL A 320 0.51 9.43 -39.66
C VAL A 320 1.85 10.02 -40.10
N LEU A 321 2.58 10.68 -39.20
CA LEU A 321 3.91 11.22 -39.47
C LEU A 321 4.89 10.12 -39.88
N MET A 322 4.94 9.02 -39.12
CA MET A 322 5.77 7.85 -39.43
C MET A 322 5.39 7.21 -40.78
N GLY A 323 4.10 7.20 -41.13
CA GLY A 323 3.60 6.76 -42.44
C GLY A 323 4.09 7.64 -43.59
N LEU A 324 4.06 8.96 -43.41
CA LEU A 324 4.58 9.92 -44.39
C LEU A 324 6.09 9.76 -44.56
N VAL A 325 6.85 9.66 -43.46
CA VAL A 325 8.30 9.43 -43.49
C VAL A 325 8.64 8.12 -44.20
N ALA A 326 7.92 7.04 -43.89
CA ALA A 326 8.07 5.75 -44.55
C ALA A 326 7.83 5.83 -46.07
N GLY A 327 6.78 6.55 -46.49
CA GLY A 327 6.46 6.79 -47.89
C GLY A 327 7.55 7.59 -48.61
N ALA A 328 8.07 8.64 -47.97
CA ALA A 328 9.14 9.48 -48.50
C ALA A 328 10.44 8.68 -48.67
N LEU A 329 10.87 7.94 -47.65
CA LEU A 329 12.06 7.09 -47.69
C LEU A 329 11.94 5.97 -48.75
N ALA A 330 10.75 5.39 -48.89
CA ALA A 330 10.49 4.34 -49.88
C ALA A 330 10.51 4.87 -51.32
N ALA A 331 10.03 6.10 -51.54
CA ALA A 331 9.99 6.74 -52.85
C ALA A 331 11.29 7.44 -53.25
N TYR A 332 12.16 7.77 -52.28
CA TYR A 332 13.42 8.50 -52.49
C TYR A 332 14.30 7.95 -53.63
N PRO A 333 14.56 6.63 -53.73
CA PRO A 333 15.40 6.09 -54.81
C PRO A 333 14.77 6.23 -56.21
N ALA A 334 13.44 6.23 -56.29
CA ALA A 334 12.72 6.38 -57.55
C ALA A 334 12.54 7.85 -57.96
N ALA A 335 12.61 8.77 -56.99
CA ALA A 335 12.53 10.21 -57.22
C ALA A 335 13.87 10.83 -57.67
N THR A 336 14.99 10.36 -57.12
CA THR A 336 16.33 10.96 -57.33
C THR A 336 17.11 10.37 -58.50
N ARG A 337 16.93 9.09 -58.82
CA ARG A 337 17.68 8.44 -59.91
C ARG A 337 17.17 8.88 -61.30
N PRO A 338 18.05 9.06 -62.31
CA PRO A 338 17.63 9.45 -63.65
C PRO A 338 16.79 8.34 -64.33
N PRO A 339 15.77 8.69 -65.15
CA PRO A 339 14.81 7.73 -65.71
C PRO A 339 15.42 6.59 -66.50
N ALA A 340 16.56 6.84 -67.16
CA ALA A 340 17.29 5.84 -67.95
C ALA A 340 17.90 4.72 -67.09
N SER A 341 18.17 4.98 -65.81
CA SER A 341 18.74 4.01 -64.86
C SER A 341 17.67 3.18 -64.12
N LEU A 342 16.40 3.60 -64.19
CA LEU A 342 15.26 2.88 -63.62
C LEU A 342 14.91 1.70 -64.53
N GLY A 343 15.45 0.53 -64.23
CA GLY A 343 15.19 -0.71 -64.97
C GLY A 343 16.43 -1.53 -65.35
N ASN A 344 17.66 -1.01 -65.13
CA ASN A 344 18.87 -1.82 -65.32
C ASN A 344 18.92 -2.93 -64.26
N ARG A 345 18.37 -4.10 -64.61
CA ARG A 345 18.70 -5.36 -63.96
C ARG A 345 20.20 -5.59 -64.17
N HIS A 346 21.01 -5.24 -63.19
CA HIS A 346 22.25 -5.98 -62.99
C HIS A 346 21.81 -7.37 -62.52
N THR A 347 21.51 -8.26 -63.46
CA THR A 347 21.64 -9.69 -63.24
C THR A 347 23.13 -9.94 -62.99
N LEU A 348 23.57 -9.71 -61.76
CA LEU A 348 24.74 -10.40 -61.24
C LEU A 348 24.31 -11.87 -61.12
N SER A 349 24.42 -12.59 -62.23
CA SER A 349 24.57 -14.05 -62.24
C SER A 349 25.88 -14.35 -61.52
N GLY A 350 25.82 -14.35 -60.20
CA GLY A 350 26.87 -14.86 -59.34
C GLY A 350 26.94 -16.37 -59.52
N GLN A 351 27.70 -16.78 -60.53
CA GLN A 351 28.34 -18.08 -60.62
C GLN A 351 29.14 -18.24 -59.31
N SER A 352 28.55 -18.90 -58.31
CA SER A 352 29.24 -19.26 -57.07
C SER A 352 29.43 -20.77 -57.10
N GLY A 353 30.70 -21.16 -57.09
CA GLY A 353 31.18 -22.51 -57.27
C GLY A 353 30.56 -23.52 -56.30
N GLN A 354 30.44 -24.73 -56.80
CA GLN A 354 30.08 -25.94 -56.08
C GLN A 354 30.98 -26.12 -54.85
N SER A 355 30.40 -26.24 -53.65
CA SER A 355 31.06 -26.81 -52.49
C SER A 355 30.05 -27.43 -51.51
N ALA A 356 30.53 -28.33 -50.66
CA ALA A 356 29.78 -29.21 -49.76
C ALA A 356 28.81 -28.50 -48.77
N LEU A 357 28.87 -27.17 -48.65
CA LEU A 357 27.94 -26.33 -47.89
C LEU A 357 26.52 -26.24 -48.49
N ALA A 358 26.31 -26.67 -49.74
CA ALA A 358 25.00 -26.65 -50.40
C ALA A 358 23.98 -27.63 -49.79
N ARG A 359 24.43 -28.73 -49.19
CA ARG A 359 23.55 -29.79 -48.67
C ARG A 359 22.89 -29.41 -47.34
N VAL A 360 23.60 -28.65 -46.50
CA VAL A 360 23.07 -28.06 -45.25
C VAL A 360 22.19 -26.84 -45.57
N ARG A 361 22.58 -26.02 -46.55
CA ARG A 361 21.80 -24.84 -46.98
C ARG A 361 20.45 -25.20 -47.59
N ASN A 362 20.34 -26.33 -48.31
CA ASN A 362 19.05 -26.83 -48.84
C ASN A 362 18.10 -27.37 -47.75
N TRP A 363 18.60 -27.74 -46.58
CA TRP A 363 17.75 -28.19 -45.46
C TRP A 363 17.17 -27.01 -44.66
N VAL A 364 17.84 -25.84 -44.73
CA VAL A 364 17.51 -24.63 -43.96
C VAL A 364 16.83 -23.55 -44.84
N SER A 365 16.99 -23.59 -46.17
CA SER A 365 16.35 -22.61 -47.06
C SER A 365 14.85 -22.89 -47.23
N PRO A 366 13.95 -21.97 -46.83
CA PRO A 366 12.50 -22.15 -47.05
C PRO A 366 12.17 -22.25 -48.54
N THR A 367 11.31 -23.21 -48.90
CA THR A 367 10.89 -23.52 -50.27
C THR A 367 10.03 -22.41 -50.88
N PHE A 368 9.08 -21.85 -50.11
CA PHE A 368 8.09 -20.86 -50.57
C PHE A 368 8.26 -19.44 -50.02
N LEU A 369 9.00 -19.25 -48.93
CA LEU A 369 9.21 -17.93 -48.32
C LEU A 369 10.67 -17.49 -48.50
N SER A 370 10.95 -16.19 -48.37
CA SER A 370 12.31 -15.66 -48.45
C SER A 370 12.75 -15.18 -47.08
N TRP A 371 14.05 -15.27 -46.76
CA TRP A 371 14.60 -14.80 -45.48
C TRP A 371 14.30 -13.32 -45.18
N ARG A 372 13.89 -12.56 -46.20
CA ARG A 372 13.44 -11.16 -46.08
C ARG A 372 12.19 -11.00 -45.20
N SER A 373 11.44 -12.07 -44.93
CA SER A 373 10.30 -12.07 -44.01
C SER A 373 10.71 -12.14 -42.53
N VAL A 374 11.96 -12.49 -42.21
CA VAL A 374 12.44 -12.57 -40.81
C VAL A 374 12.39 -11.21 -40.14
N VAL A 375 12.82 -10.13 -40.82
CA VAL A 375 12.92 -8.79 -40.20
C VAL A 375 11.54 -8.22 -39.84
N PRO A 376 10.52 -8.19 -40.73
CA PRO A 376 9.18 -7.73 -40.36
C PRO A 376 8.55 -8.59 -39.25
N THR A 377 8.70 -9.92 -39.33
CA THR A 377 8.17 -10.83 -38.31
C THR A 377 8.85 -10.62 -36.96
N ALA A 378 10.18 -10.48 -36.94
CA ALA A 378 10.92 -10.19 -35.72
C ALA A 378 10.50 -8.84 -35.11
N ALA A 379 10.38 -7.78 -35.91
CA ALA A 379 9.93 -6.47 -35.42
C ALA A 379 8.54 -6.54 -34.74
N THR A 380 7.60 -7.28 -35.32
CA THR A 380 6.26 -7.48 -34.71
C THR A 380 6.32 -8.28 -33.41
N LEU A 381 7.16 -9.33 -33.38
CA LEU A 381 7.34 -10.15 -32.20
C LEU A 381 8.15 -9.44 -31.11
N THR A 382 9.01 -8.48 -31.46
CA THR A 382 9.74 -7.65 -30.50
C THR A 382 8.79 -6.75 -29.73
N VAL A 383 7.83 -6.11 -30.43
CA VAL A 383 6.79 -5.30 -29.78
C VAL A 383 5.95 -6.19 -28.85
N PHE A 384 5.55 -7.37 -29.31
CA PHE A 384 4.87 -8.34 -28.44
C PHE A 384 5.69 -8.71 -27.21
N GLY A 385 6.97 -9.05 -27.39
CA GLY A 385 7.88 -9.42 -26.31
C GLY A 385 8.10 -8.30 -25.30
N ILE A 386 8.28 -7.05 -25.77
CA ILE A 386 8.39 -5.88 -24.89
C ILE A 386 7.09 -5.69 -24.12
N THR A 387 5.93 -5.67 -24.79
CA THR A 387 4.64 -5.51 -24.11
C THR A 387 4.40 -6.61 -23.10
N PHE A 388 4.69 -7.87 -23.44
CA PHE A 388 4.49 -8.99 -22.53
C PHE A 388 5.41 -8.90 -21.32
N LEU A 389 6.70 -8.60 -21.53
CA LEU A 389 7.65 -8.41 -20.43
C LEU A 389 7.28 -7.22 -19.55
N LEU A 390 6.85 -6.09 -20.11
CA LEU A 390 6.36 -4.95 -19.35
C LEU A 390 5.11 -5.33 -18.55
N VAL A 391 4.13 -6.01 -19.16
CA VAL A 391 2.92 -6.46 -18.45
C VAL A 391 3.27 -7.42 -17.33
N VAL A 392 4.17 -8.38 -17.56
CA VAL A 392 4.64 -9.30 -16.52
C VAL A 392 5.38 -8.56 -15.42
N SER A 393 6.18 -7.55 -15.77
CA SER A 393 6.92 -6.76 -14.78
C SER A 393 5.97 -5.88 -13.97
N LEU A 394 4.94 -5.30 -14.60
CA LEU A 394 3.88 -4.52 -13.94
C LEU A 394 2.96 -5.39 -13.07
N ALA A 395 2.59 -6.58 -13.55
CA ALA A 395 1.94 -7.62 -12.74
C ALA A 395 2.83 -8.01 -11.56
N GLY A 396 4.14 -8.04 -11.80
CA GLY A 396 5.19 -8.22 -10.81
C GLY A 396 5.42 -7.02 -9.90
N LEU A 397 4.77 -5.87 -10.07
CA LEU A 397 4.66 -4.78 -9.08
C LEU A 397 3.38 -4.93 -8.24
N ALA A 398 2.29 -5.36 -8.87
CA ALA A 398 1.06 -5.71 -8.17
C ALA A 398 1.26 -6.92 -7.23
N SER A 399 2.09 -7.90 -7.62
CA SER A 399 2.37 -9.13 -6.86
C SER A 399 3.28 -9.01 -5.62
N PRO A 400 4.27 -8.09 -5.50
CA PRO A 400 5.00 -7.80 -4.26
C PRO A 400 4.28 -6.77 -3.36
N LEU A 401 3.39 -5.95 -3.92
CA LEU A 401 2.24 -5.45 -3.18
C LEU A 401 1.21 -6.58 -2.90
N GLY A 402 1.47 -7.82 -3.30
CA GLY A 402 0.52 -8.93 -3.24
C GLY A 402 1.11 -10.25 -2.72
N GLY A 403 2.00 -10.17 -1.73
CA GLY A 403 2.35 -11.36 -0.91
C GLY A 403 3.20 -12.40 -1.64
N GLY A 404 3.68 -12.10 -2.85
CA GLY A 404 4.67 -12.93 -3.54
C GLY A 404 6.05 -12.92 -2.88
N ALA A 405 6.29 -12.05 -1.89
CA ALA A 405 7.40 -12.16 -0.95
C ALA A 405 6.99 -13.13 0.16
N GLY A 406 7.28 -14.42 -0.03
CA GLY A 406 7.38 -15.39 1.07
C GLY A 406 6.16 -15.51 1.99
N GLY A 407 4.97 -15.73 1.44
CA GLY A 407 3.81 -16.16 2.25
C GLY A 407 3.39 -15.16 3.33
N SER A 408 3.69 -13.87 3.20
CA SER A 408 3.26 -12.84 4.17
C SER A 408 1.81 -12.40 3.94
N GLY A 409 1.04 -12.23 5.01
CA GLY A 409 -0.28 -11.61 4.99
C GLY A 409 -0.28 -10.22 5.61
N THR A 410 -1.35 -9.46 5.39
CA THR A 410 -1.54 -8.15 6.02
C THR A 410 -2.89 -8.04 6.69
N ILE A 411 -2.89 -7.36 7.83
CA ILE A 411 -4.07 -7.08 8.66
C ILE A 411 -4.33 -5.57 8.55
N THR A 412 -5.56 -5.19 8.18
CA THR A 412 -6.06 -3.82 8.17
C THR A 412 -7.37 -3.73 8.94
N GLU A 413 -7.73 -2.53 9.41
CA GLU A 413 -9.02 -2.27 10.03
C GLU A 413 -10.17 -2.73 9.12
N ALA A 414 -11.12 -3.45 9.72
CA ALA A 414 -12.31 -3.93 9.04
C ALA A 414 -13.20 -2.78 8.55
N GLY A 415 -13.68 -2.87 7.31
CA GLY A 415 -14.60 -1.88 6.76
C GLY A 415 -13.94 -0.54 6.41
N ALA A 416 -12.63 -0.39 6.60
CA ALA A 416 -11.89 0.75 6.08
C ALA A 416 -12.01 0.78 4.54
N PRO A 417 -12.47 1.90 3.93
CA PRO A 417 -12.60 2.00 2.48
C PRO A 417 -11.26 1.83 1.74
N HIS A 418 -10.16 2.22 2.39
CA HIS A 418 -8.80 2.15 1.88
C HIS A 418 -7.82 1.92 3.05
N PRO A 419 -6.67 1.23 2.86
CA PRO A 419 -5.63 1.02 3.86
C PRO A 419 -5.10 2.30 4.49
N LEU A 420 -5.06 3.40 3.74
CA LEU A 420 -4.68 4.72 4.24
C LEU A 420 -5.68 5.26 5.29
N ASN A 421 -6.89 4.72 5.33
CA ASN A 421 -7.93 5.06 6.30
C ASN A 421 -7.96 4.10 7.50
N SER A 422 -7.24 2.98 7.43
CA SER A 422 -7.14 2.00 8.51
C SER A 422 -6.42 2.59 9.72
N ARG A 423 -6.96 2.39 10.92
CA ARG A 423 -6.38 2.84 12.19
C ARG A 423 -6.29 1.64 13.14
N LEU A 424 -5.18 0.90 13.02
CA LEU A 424 -4.84 -0.20 13.91
C LEU A 424 -3.91 0.27 15.01
N ASP A 425 -4.00 -0.32 16.20
CA ASP A 425 -3.01 -0.09 17.25
C ASP A 425 -1.69 -0.80 16.90
N ALA A 426 -0.56 -0.07 17.00
CA ALA A 426 0.78 -0.62 16.80
C ALA A 426 1.08 -1.78 17.77
N GLU A 427 0.52 -1.74 18.99
CA GLU A 427 0.75 -2.75 20.04
C GLU A 427 0.25 -4.14 19.63
N TYR A 428 -0.68 -4.25 18.69
CA TYR A 428 -1.14 -5.54 18.17
C TYR A 428 -0.01 -6.33 17.48
N ALA A 429 0.94 -5.64 16.83
CA ALA A 429 2.09 -6.32 16.26
C ALA A 429 3.03 -6.87 17.36
N ALA A 430 3.16 -6.16 18.49
CA ALA A 430 3.92 -6.65 19.64
C ALA A 430 3.26 -7.89 20.27
N ALA A 431 1.93 -7.91 20.38
CA ALA A 431 1.18 -9.07 20.85
C ALA A 431 1.38 -10.30 19.95
N LEU A 432 1.31 -10.13 18.61
CA LEU A 432 1.58 -11.20 17.65
C LEU A 432 3.01 -11.74 17.76
N ARG A 433 4.00 -10.86 17.94
CA ARG A 433 5.41 -11.24 18.14
C ARG A 433 5.62 -12.00 19.45
N ALA A 434 4.98 -11.57 20.53
CA ALA A 434 5.05 -12.26 21.83
C ALA A 434 4.51 -13.70 21.75
N ASP A 435 3.60 -13.95 20.81
CA ASP A 435 3.02 -15.26 20.53
C ASP A 435 3.79 -16.07 19.45
N GLY A 436 4.97 -15.59 19.04
CA GLY A 436 5.84 -16.28 18.09
C GLY A 436 5.50 -16.06 16.61
N THR A 437 4.52 -15.21 16.29
CA THR A 437 4.22 -14.81 14.91
C THR A 437 5.02 -13.56 14.54
N PRO A 438 5.95 -13.60 13.57
CA PRO A 438 6.65 -12.40 13.11
C PRO A 438 5.65 -11.40 12.54
N ALA A 439 5.58 -10.21 13.17
CA ALA A 439 4.65 -9.16 12.81
C ALA A 439 5.33 -7.78 12.82
N SER A 440 5.05 -6.99 11.80
CA SER A 440 5.58 -5.64 11.57
C SER A 440 4.43 -4.63 11.54
N PRO A 441 4.36 -3.67 12.48
CA PRO A 441 3.44 -2.55 12.42
C PRO A 441 3.94 -1.53 11.38
N GLU A 442 3.09 -1.13 10.43
CA GLU A 442 3.48 -0.29 9.28
C GLU A 442 2.51 0.87 8.98
N ILE A 443 3.08 2.06 8.77
CA ILE A 443 2.39 3.27 8.32
C ILE A 443 2.77 3.54 6.87
N ILE A 444 1.82 3.42 5.94
CA ILE A 444 2.03 3.78 4.53
C ILE A 444 2.11 5.30 4.37
N TYR A 445 3.10 5.77 3.61
CA TYR A 445 3.44 7.19 3.52
C TYR A 445 3.84 7.56 2.08
N ALA A 446 2.93 8.18 1.32
CA ALA A 446 3.17 8.60 -0.06
C ALA A 446 3.97 9.92 -0.10
N GLN A 447 5.02 9.99 -0.92
CA GLN A 447 5.97 11.09 -0.97
C GLN A 447 6.26 11.57 -2.40
N VAL A 448 6.63 12.83 -2.52
CA VAL A 448 7.24 13.43 -3.70
C VAL A 448 8.43 14.28 -3.25
N SER A 449 9.57 14.16 -3.93
CA SER A 449 10.71 15.08 -3.80
C SER A 449 11.28 15.35 -5.18
N ASP A 450 11.50 16.61 -5.52
CA ASP A 450 12.21 17.02 -6.75
C ASP A 450 11.61 16.39 -8.02
N GLY A 451 10.28 16.40 -8.10
CA GLY A 451 9.53 15.78 -9.19
C GLY A 451 9.48 14.25 -9.19
N GLN A 452 10.14 13.58 -8.23
CA GLN A 452 10.14 12.12 -8.12
C GLN A 452 9.14 11.63 -7.08
N PRO A 453 8.06 10.93 -7.49
CA PRO A 453 7.18 10.23 -6.56
C PRO A 453 7.88 8.98 -6.00
N TYR A 454 7.75 8.75 -4.70
CA TYR A 454 8.23 7.53 -4.05
C TYR A 454 7.38 7.15 -2.82
N MET A 455 7.58 5.94 -2.31
CA MET A 455 6.86 5.44 -1.14
C MET A 455 7.78 5.31 0.06
N ALA A 456 7.31 5.83 1.19
CA ALA A 456 7.93 5.68 2.49
C ALA A 456 7.02 4.86 3.42
N HIS A 457 7.62 4.19 4.39
CA HIS A 457 6.92 3.43 5.42
C HIS A 457 7.43 3.86 6.80
N GLY A 458 6.51 4.14 7.72
CA GLY A 458 6.81 4.15 9.14
C GLY A 458 6.81 2.72 9.67
N ALA A 459 7.92 2.22 10.19
CA ALA A 459 7.99 0.86 10.75
C ALA A 459 9.08 0.74 11.82
N GLU A 460 8.93 -0.27 12.69
CA GLU A 460 10.07 -0.78 13.46
C GLU A 460 10.97 -1.59 12.52
N TYR A 461 12.16 -1.07 12.17
CA TYR A 461 13.02 -1.67 11.15
C TYR A 461 13.31 -3.17 11.40
N ASP A 462 13.55 -3.56 12.66
CA ASP A 462 13.83 -4.95 13.01
C ASP A 462 12.61 -5.86 12.81
N ALA A 463 11.41 -5.37 13.14
CA ALA A 463 10.17 -6.11 12.90
C ALA A 463 9.89 -6.22 11.39
N PHE A 464 10.10 -5.12 10.65
CA PHE A 464 10.00 -5.07 9.20
C PHE A 464 10.93 -6.08 8.54
N ALA A 465 12.24 -6.01 8.84
CA ALA A 465 13.26 -6.89 8.28
C ALA A 465 12.99 -8.38 8.59
N ASN A 466 12.50 -8.69 9.80
CA ASN A 466 12.18 -10.07 10.18
C ASN A 466 11.01 -10.66 9.35
N VAL A 467 10.03 -9.83 9.00
CA VAL A 467 8.87 -10.24 8.19
C VAL A 467 9.19 -10.26 6.70
N THR A 468 9.95 -9.27 6.20
CA THR A 468 10.20 -9.07 4.76
C THR A 468 11.47 -9.77 4.25
N GLY A 469 12.40 -10.11 5.14
CA GLY A 469 13.73 -10.58 4.78
C GLY A 469 14.67 -9.47 4.32
N ALA A 470 14.39 -8.21 4.65
CA ALA A 470 15.29 -7.10 4.35
C ALA A 470 16.61 -7.22 5.13
N THR A 471 17.73 -6.94 4.47
CA THR A 471 19.07 -7.02 5.06
C THR A 471 19.78 -5.69 4.92
N LEU A 472 20.22 -5.11 6.03
CA LEU A 472 21.04 -3.89 6.00
C LEU A 472 22.39 -4.22 5.36
N VAL A 473 22.72 -3.54 4.26
CA VAL A 473 23.97 -3.72 3.51
C VAL A 473 25.01 -2.65 3.85
N GLU A 474 24.57 -1.47 4.29
CA GLU A 474 25.45 -0.35 4.61
C GLU A 474 24.87 0.52 5.75
N GLY A 475 25.73 1.13 6.56
CA GLY A 475 25.34 2.01 7.66
C GLY A 475 24.75 1.30 8.87
N LYS A 476 23.78 1.94 9.53
CA LYS A 476 23.13 1.49 10.77
C LYS A 476 21.60 1.56 10.67
N ARG A 477 20.93 0.91 11.62
CA ARG A 477 19.47 0.95 11.77
C ARG A 477 19.03 2.34 12.30
N PRO A 478 17.83 2.82 11.95
CA PRO A 478 17.34 4.09 12.48
C PRO A 478 16.94 3.89 13.96
N GLN A 479 17.49 4.70 14.85
CA GLN A 479 17.19 4.68 16.29
C GLN A 479 16.53 5.96 16.78
N ARG A 480 16.74 7.08 16.06
CA ARG A 480 16.22 8.40 16.43
C ARG A 480 15.12 8.85 15.47
N HIS A 481 14.27 9.76 15.94
CA HIS A 481 13.14 10.31 15.18
C HIS A 481 13.54 10.97 13.85
N GLY A 482 14.76 11.52 13.74
CA GLY A 482 15.29 12.13 12.53
C GLY A 482 16.14 11.21 11.65
N GLU A 483 16.16 9.90 11.91
CA GLU A 483 16.94 8.94 11.12
C GLU A 483 16.02 8.11 10.22
N ALA A 484 16.50 7.73 9.04
CA ALA A 484 15.80 6.84 8.12
C ALA A 484 16.78 5.84 7.49
N VAL A 485 16.25 4.75 6.95
CA VAL A 485 17.02 3.81 6.11
C VAL A 485 16.33 3.61 4.79
N ILE A 486 17.12 3.52 3.72
CA ILE A 486 16.65 3.53 2.34
C ILE A 486 16.93 2.19 1.67
N GLY A 487 16.00 1.69 0.86
CA GLY A 487 16.25 0.53 0.02
C GLY A 487 17.25 0.84 -1.11
N SER A 488 18.03 -0.14 -1.55
CA SER A 488 19.12 0.07 -2.50
C SER A 488 18.66 0.58 -3.87
N ASP A 489 17.51 0.10 -4.36
CA ASP A 489 16.94 0.57 -5.62
C ASP A 489 16.28 1.96 -5.49
N LEU A 490 15.68 2.30 -4.33
CA LEU A 490 15.20 3.66 -4.07
C LEU A 490 16.35 4.66 -3.97
N ALA A 491 17.44 4.30 -3.27
CA ALA A 491 18.63 5.13 -3.14
C ALA A 491 19.20 5.52 -4.51
N ARG A 492 19.22 4.57 -5.46
CA ARG A 492 19.65 4.83 -6.84
C ARG A 492 18.64 5.67 -7.64
N THR A 493 17.36 5.61 -7.27
CA THR A 493 16.29 6.36 -7.95
C THR A 493 16.28 7.82 -7.52
N LEU A 494 16.52 8.09 -6.23
CA LEU A 494 16.60 9.43 -5.68
C LEU A 494 18.02 10.04 -5.73
N ASP A 495 19.03 9.24 -6.10
CA ASP A 495 20.45 9.61 -6.07
C ASP A 495 20.91 10.03 -4.66
N VAL A 496 20.64 9.17 -3.68
CA VAL A 496 20.88 9.42 -2.24
C VAL A 496 21.83 8.40 -1.66
N GLU A 497 22.82 8.87 -0.91
CA GLU A 497 23.80 8.04 -0.20
C GLU A 497 23.55 8.02 1.32
N VAL A 498 24.26 7.14 2.02
CA VAL A 498 24.23 7.09 3.49
C VAL A 498 24.99 8.30 4.02
N GLY A 499 24.31 9.13 4.82
CA GLY A 499 24.82 10.40 5.34
C GLY A 499 24.00 11.61 4.86
N ASP A 500 23.28 11.47 3.75
CA ASP A 500 22.49 12.54 3.17
C ASP A 500 21.23 12.86 4.00
N GLU A 501 20.78 14.11 3.94
CA GLU A 501 19.54 14.56 4.59
C GLU A 501 18.43 14.79 3.55
N LEU A 502 17.31 14.09 3.73
CA LEU A 502 16.11 14.21 2.90
C LEU A 502 15.02 15.01 3.60
N THR A 503 14.32 15.86 2.84
CA THR A 503 13.08 16.49 3.31
C THR A 503 11.91 15.59 2.96
N VAL A 504 11.16 15.16 3.98
CA VAL A 504 10.01 14.27 3.85
C VAL A 504 8.77 15.04 4.26
N SER A 505 7.71 14.93 3.48
CA SER A 505 6.52 15.78 3.59
C SER A 505 5.29 15.03 4.05
N GLY A 506 4.32 15.73 4.62
CA GLY A 506 3.04 15.17 5.00
C GLY A 506 2.38 14.35 3.90
N SER A 507 1.82 13.17 4.19
CA SER A 507 1.17 12.36 3.15
C SER A 507 -0.28 12.80 2.96
N VAL A 508 -1.11 12.62 3.99
CA VAL A 508 -2.52 13.07 4.05
C VAL A 508 -2.75 14.13 5.12
N LYS A 509 -1.72 14.43 5.92
CA LYS A 509 -1.70 15.50 6.90
C LYS A 509 -0.62 16.48 6.48
N PRO A 510 -0.84 17.80 6.58
CA PRO A 510 0.22 18.76 6.32
C PRO A 510 1.38 18.65 7.31
N GLY A 511 2.60 18.76 6.81
CA GLY A 511 3.80 18.79 7.62
C GLY A 511 5.05 18.54 6.80
N PHE A 512 6.22 18.74 7.40
CA PHE A 512 7.47 18.28 6.83
C PHE A 512 8.47 17.92 7.92
N ARG A 513 9.42 17.06 7.60
CA ARG A 513 10.55 16.65 8.43
C ARG A 513 11.80 16.65 7.58
N ARG A 514 12.94 16.75 8.27
CA ARG A 514 14.23 16.46 7.68
C ARG A 514 14.78 15.21 8.35
N VAL A 515 15.18 14.23 7.56
CA VAL A 515 15.68 12.94 8.04
C VAL A 515 17.03 12.65 7.43
N THR A 516 17.96 12.14 8.24
CA THR A 516 19.26 11.66 7.78
C THR A 516 19.16 10.20 7.39
N VAL A 517 19.62 9.85 6.19
CA VAL A 517 19.74 8.46 5.75
C VAL A 517 20.93 7.84 6.46
N VAL A 518 20.68 6.99 7.46
CA VAL A 518 21.74 6.40 8.29
C VAL A 518 22.14 4.99 7.86
N GLY A 519 21.44 4.42 6.89
CA GLY A 519 21.75 3.10 6.36
C GLY A 519 20.98 2.76 5.10
N ARG A 520 21.49 1.77 4.38
CA ARG A 520 20.93 1.25 3.14
C ARG A 520 20.70 -0.26 3.27
N TYR A 521 19.55 -0.73 2.79
CA TYR A 521 19.17 -2.14 2.88
C TYR A 521 18.83 -2.73 1.52
N ASP A 522 18.99 -4.04 1.42
CA ASP A 522 18.51 -4.85 0.28
C ASP A 522 17.26 -5.61 0.70
N ALA A 523 16.19 -5.55 -0.10
CA ALA A 523 14.99 -6.35 0.11
C ALA A 523 14.46 -6.96 -1.21
N PRO A 524 13.58 -7.99 -1.14
CA PRO A 524 13.02 -8.56 -2.35
C PRO A 524 12.07 -7.62 -3.10
N ARG A 525 12.32 -7.42 -4.39
CA ARG A 525 11.42 -6.70 -5.33
C ARG A 525 11.13 -5.27 -4.85
N THR A 526 9.87 -4.83 -4.89
CA THR A 526 9.44 -3.46 -4.57
C THR A 526 9.68 -3.03 -3.13
N LEU A 527 10.02 -3.96 -2.23
CA LEU A 527 10.40 -3.61 -0.86
C LEU A 527 11.75 -2.89 -0.81
N ASP A 528 12.56 -3.03 -1.87
CA ASP A 528 13.84 -2.33 -2.06
C ASP A 528 13.69 -0.90 -2.59
N ASP A 529 12.46 -0.52 -2.97
CA ASP A 529 12.11 0.81 -3.46
C ASP A 529 11.43 1.65 -2.34
N LEU A 530 11.64 1.31 -1.06
CA LEU A 530 11.00 1.99 0.07
C LEU A 530 12.00 2.76 0.93
N LEU A 531 11.54 3.89 1.49
CA LEU A 531 12.20 4.59 2.58
C LEU A 531 11.56 4.19 3.90
N ILE A 532 12.33 3.68 4.86
CA ILE A 532 11.81 3.29 6.19
C ILE A 532 12.17 4.33 7.23
N LEU A 533 11.14 4.91 7.85
CA LEU A 533 11.25 5.82 8.98
C LEU A 533 10.77 5.13 10.27
N PRO A 534 11.23 5.57 11.45
CA PRO A 534 10.62 5.17 12.72
C PRO A 534 9.12 5.47 12.75
N LEU A 535 8.34 4.61 13.42
CA LEU A 535 6.89 4.75 13.52
C LEU A 535 6.46 6.14 14.00
N ASP A 536 7.11 6.65 15.05
CA ASP A 536 6.77 7.95 15.63
C ASP A 536 6.99 9.10 14.64
N SER A 537 8.02 9.00 13.79
CA SER A 537 8.32 9.98 12.75
C SER A 537 7.24 10.02 11.68
N ALA A 538 6.77 8.86 11.23
CA ALA A 538 5.72 8.75 10.23
C ALA A 538 4.32 9.04 10.80
N ALA A 539 4.06 8.69 12.06
CA ALA A 539 2.77 8.88 12.72
C ALA A 539 2.35 10.35 12.70
N ASP A 540 3.28 11.26 12.98
CA ASP A 540 3.02 12.70 12.96
C ASP A 540 2.58 13.24 11.59
N LEU A 541 2.93 12.56 10.50
CA LEU A 541 2.77 13.05 9.13
C LEU A 541 1.68 12.31 8.34
N ALA A 542 1.16 11.21 8.87
CA ALA A 542 0.21 10.35 8.17
C ALA A 542 -0.99 9.91 9.03
N THR A 543 -0.80 9.67 10.33
CA THR A 543 -1.80 9.04 11.21
C THR A 543 -1.79 9.71 12.61
N GLY A 544 -2.19 9.06 13.69
CA GLY A 544 -2.01 9.50 15.07
C GLY A 544 -0.95 8.67 15.80
N GLN A 545 -0.49 9.16 16.95
CA GLN A 545 0.45 8.40 17.80
C GLN A 545 -0.13 7.04 18.17
N GLY A 546 0.70 5.99 18.10
CA GLY A 546 0.32 4.61 18.38
C GLY A 546 -0.61 3.95 17.35
N GLN A 547 -0.90 4.63 16.23
CA GLN A 547 -1.81 4.11 15.19
C GLN A 547 -1.05 3.83 13.89
N VAL A 548 -1.32 2.67 13.29
CA VAL A 548 -0.73 2.20 12.02
C VAL A 548 -1.78 1.88 10.97
N HIS A 549 -1.38 1.92 9.71
CA HIS A 549 -2.26 1.61 8.58
C HIS A 549 -2.44 0.09 8.44
N MET A 550 -1.39 -0.69 8.69
CA MET A 550 -1.44 -2.14 8.57
C MET A 550 -0.47 -2.84 9.51
N ILE A 551 -0.71 -4.13 9.74
CA ILE A 551 0.24 -5.04 10.37
C ILE A 551 0.56 -6.14 9.37
N ARG A 552 1.84 -6.25 9.00
CA ARG A 552 2.33 -7.31 8.11
C ARG A 552 2.77 -8.50 8.95
N VAL A 553 2.32 -9.69 8.58
CA VAL A 553 2.66 -10.96 9.26
C VAL A 553 3.32 -11.93 8.29
N LYS A 554 4.24 -12.76 8.78
CA LYS A 554 4.89 -13.81 7.98
C LYS A 554 4.09 -15.12 8.09
N GLY A 555 3.67 -15.69 6.97
CA GLY A 555 2.85 -16.91 6.92
C GLY A 555 1.36 -16.66 6.74
N SER A 556 0.61 -17.71 6.34
CA SER A 556 -0.85 -17.68 6.43
C SER A 556 -1.27 -17.80 7.90
N VAL A 557 -2.14 -16.89 8.37
CA VAL A 557 -2.75 -16.99 9.71
C VAL A 557 -3.58 -18.30 9.85
N SER A 558 -3.87 -18.99 8.75
CA SER A 558 -4.46 -20.35 8.73
C SER A 558 -3.61 -21.42 9.45
N GLY A 559 -2.31 -21.19 9.68
CA GLY A 559 -1.47 -22.12 10.47
C GLY A 559 -1.81 -22.15 11.96
N ILE A 560 -2.67 -21.25 12.44
CA ILE A 560 -3.19 -21.23 13.81
C ILE A 560 -4.36 -22.22 13.97
N ASP A 561 -4.94 -22.74 12.88
CA ASP A 561 -6.07 -23.68 12.91
C ASP A 561 -5.69 -25.11 13.33
N ASP A 562 -4.43 -25.53 13.16
CA ASP A 562 -4.02 -26.95 13.31
C ASP A 562 -3.39 -27.32 14.66
N ALA A 563 -3.11 -26.36 15.55
CA ALA A 563 -2.29 -26.64 16.73
C ALA A 563 -3.03 -27.26 17.93
N ASP A 564 -4.37 -27.15 18.06
CA ASP A 564 -5.06 -27.57 19.29
C ASP A 564 -6.46 -28.20 19.12
N GLY A 565 -6.90 -28.55 17.91
CA GLY A 565 -8.11 -29.38 17.70
C GLY A 565 -9.44 -28.83 18.26
N VAL A 566 -9.49 -27.57 18.72
CA VAL A 566 -10.73 -26.89 19.13
C VAL A 566 -11.16 -25.99 17.99
N ALA A 567 -12.25 -26.36 17.30
CA ALA A 567 -12.88 -25.57 16.27
C ALA A 567 -13.07 -24.11 16.72
N ALA A 568 -12.19 -23.21 16.28
CA ALA A 568 -12.36 -21.78 16.45
C ALA A 568 -13.50 -21.35 15.52
N ASN A 569 -14.71 -21.32 16.08
CA ASN A 569 -15.90 -20.90 15.37
C ASN A 569 -15.71 -19.44 14.89
N ARG A 570 -15.97 -19.18 13.61
CA ARG A 570 -15.66 -17.95 12.83
C ARG A 570 -16.35 -16.65 13.32
N SER A 571 -16.87 -16.62 14.54
CA SER A 571 -17.80 -15.59 14.99
C SER A 571 -17.16 -14.31 15.52
N GLY A 572 -15.83 -14.15 15.54
CA GLY A 572 -15.19 -12.90 15.99
C GLY A 572 -15.50 -12.50 17.45
N ALA A 573 -16.18 -13.34 18.24
CA ALA A 573 -16.51 -13.08 19.64
C ALA A 573 -15.59 -13.86 20.58
N VAL A 574 -14.90 -13.12 21.46
CA VAL A 574 -13.86 -13.62 22.37
C VAL A 574 -14.20 -13.35 23.83
N VAL A 575 -13.82 -14.27 24.71
CA VAL A 575 -13.96 -14.08 26.16
C VAL A 575 -12.84 -13.17 26.62
N THR A 576 -13.17 -12.05 27.26
CA THR A 576 -12.22 -11.02 27.71
C THR A 576 -11.97 -11.02 29.22
N GLY A 577 -12.76 -11.79 29.98
CA GLY A 577 -12.52 -11.96 31.41
C GLY A 577 -13.60 -12.76 32.14
N LEU A 578 -13.27 -13.12 33.38
CA LEU A 578 -14.16 -13.77 34.34
C LEU A 578 -14.14 -12.98 35.65
N SER A 579 -15.32 -12.72 36.22
CA SER A 579 -15.46 -11.95 37.47
C SER A 579 -16.58 -12.52 38.34
N GLY A 580 -16.57 -12.18 39.63
CA GLY A 580 -17.60 -12.62 40.57
C GLY A 580 -17.29 -12.24 42.02
N PRO A 581 -18.12 -12.65 42.99
CA PRO A 581 -17.84 -12.44 44.40
C PRO A 581 -16.59 -13.21 44.82
N ARG A 582 -15.72 -12.59 45.63
CA ARG A 582 -14.55 -13.27 46.22
C ARG A 582 -14.93 -14.17 47.40
N ARG A 583 -16.00 -13.82 48.11
CA ARG A 583 -16.52 -14.57 49.26
C ARG A 583 -18.03 -14.68 49.20
N VAL A 584 -18.55 -15.88 49.50
CA VAL A 584 -19.98 -16.19 49.50
C VAL A 584 -20.31 -17.04 50.73
N THR A 585 -21.47 -16.85 51.33
CA THR A 585 -21.90 -17.64 52.49
C THR A 585 -22.45 -18.99 52.07
N LYS A 586 -22.15 -20.05 52.84
CA LYS A 586 -22.68 -21.40 52.58
C LYS A 586 -24.21 -21.36 52.55
N GLY A 587 -24.80 -21.90 51.48
CA GLY A 587 -26.24 -21.87 51.21
C GLY A 587 -26.68 -20.78 50.22
N ASP A 588 -25.82 -19.79 49.93
CA ASP A 588 -26.08 -18.77 48.90
C ASP A 588 -25.62 -19.22 47.51
N THR A 589 -25.78 -18.33 46.53
CA THR A 589 -25.40 -18.56 45.12
C THR A 589 -24.13 -17.81 44.75
N VAL A 590 -23.17 -18.51 44.14
CA VAL A 590 -21.99 -17.93 43.50
C VAL A 590 -22.37 -17.47 42.09
N ASN A 591 -22.54 -16.17 41.88
CA ASN A 591 -22.82 -15.58 40.58
C ASN A 591 -21.52 -15.14 39.90
N LEU A 592 -21.13 -15.84 38.84
CA LEU A 592 -19.95 -15.56 38.04
C LEU A 592 -20.35 -14.89 36.73
N THR A 593 -19.67 -13.80 36.38
CA THR A 593 -19.93 -13.03 35.18
C THR A 593 -18.75 -13.15 34.22
N VAL A 594 -19.04 -13.63 33.02
CA VAL A 594 -18.10 -13.74 31.90
C VAL A 594 -18.27 -12.49 31.03
N ALA A 595 -17.18 -11.83 30.68
CA ALA A 595 -17.16 -10.75 29.69
C ALA A 595 -16.81 -11.32 28.32
N VAL A 596 -17.60 -10.95 27.30
CA VAL A 596 -17.41 -11.37 25.90
C VAL A 596 -17.42 -10.13 25.03
N ARG A 597 -16.37 -9.95 24.23
CA ARG A 597 -16.26 -8.85 23.27
C ARG A 597 -16.35 -9.39 21.85
N ASN A 598 -17.15 -8.72 21.03
CA ASN A 598 -17.17 -8.98 19.60
C ASN A 598 -16.17 -8.05 18.92
N VAL A 599 -15.15 -8.65 18.33
CA VAL A 599 -14.16 -7.95 17.52
C VAL A 599 -14.53 -8.00 16.02
N GLY A 600 -15.50 -8.81 15.61
CA GLY A 600 -16.01 -8.87 14.22
C GLY A 600 -17.01 -7.77 13.86
N ASN A 601 -17.34 -7.71 12.55
CA ASN A 601 -18.21 -6.67 11.96
C ASN A 601 -19.69 -7.03 11.93
N GLU A 602 -20.01 -8.28 12.26
CA GLU A 602 -21.35 -8.82 12.33
C GLU A 602 -21.69 -9.20 13.76
N ARG A 603 -22.98 -9.21 14.10
CA ARG A 603 -23.41 -9.68 15.43
C ARG A 603 -23.00 -11.14 15.60
N ALA A 604 -22.43 -11.44 16.77
CA ALA A 604 -21.87 -12.74 17.06
C ALA A 604 -22.47 -13.32 18.35
N ASP A 605 -22.83 -14.60 18.30
CA ASP A 605 -23.25 -15.34 19.48
C ASP A 605 -22.09 -16.23 19.94
N ARG A 606 -21.73 -16.12 21.23
CA ARG A 606 -20.66 -16.91 21.83
C ARG A 606 -21.18 -17.75 22.98
N GLU A 607 -21.05 -19.04 22.84
CA GLU A 607 -21.27 -19.99 23.92
C GLU A 607 -20.01 -20.07 24.81
N VAL A 608 -20.18 -19.89 26.12
CA VAL A 608 -19.08 -19.92 27.11
C VAL A 608 -19.41 -20.89 28.24
N THR A 609 -18.56 -21.88 28.44
CA THR A 609 -18.63 -22.82 29.56
C THR A 609 -17.81 -22.32 30.74
N VAL A 610 -18.46 -22.17 31.90
CA VAL A 610 -17.84 -21.86 33.19
C VAL A 610 -17.80 -23.12 34.04
N ARG A 611 -16.66 -23.40 34.68
CA ARG A 611 -16.47 -24.53 35.59
C ARG A 611 -16.20 -24.04 37.01
N TYR A 612 -16.78 -24.69 38.02
CA TYR A 612 -16.56 -24.41 39.44
C TYR A 612 -16.78 -25.68 40.27
N ARG A 613 -15.76 -26.10 41.05
CA ARG A 613 -15.77 -27.33 41.88
C ARG A 613 -16.29 -28.59 41.16
N GLY A 614 -15.86 -28.80 39.91
CA GLY A 614 -16.25 -29.97 39.11
C GLY A 614 -17.61 -29.85 38.38
N ASP A 615 -18.45 -28.89 38.76
CA ASP A 615 -19.66 -28.55 38.02
C ASP A 615 -19.33 -27.65 36.82
N GLN A 616 -20.02 -27.87 35.70
CA GLN A 616 -19.92 -27.02 34.51
C GLN A 616 -21.29 -26.52 34.08
N ARG A 617 -21.36 -25.23 33.72
CA ARG A 617 -22.56 -24.58 33.21
C ARG A 617 -22.19 -23.67 32.05
N THR A 618 -23.10 -23.53 31.10
CA THR A 618 -22.85 -22.80 29.86
C THR A 618 -23.80 -21.62 29.72
N THR A 619 -23.32 -20.52 29.14
CA THR A 619 -24.13 -19.34 28.80
C THR A 619 -23.81 -18.88 27.39
N THR A 620 -24.83 -18.42 26.65
CA THR A 620 -24.65 -17.84 25.31
C THR A 620 -24.78 -16.33 25.40
N VAL A 621 -23.74 -15.62 24.96
CA VAL A 621 -23.68 -14.16 24.96
C VAL A 621 -23.75 -13.65 23.52
N ALA A 622 -24.83 -12.94 23.21
CA ALA A 622 -25.01 -12.27 21.92
C ALA A 622 -24.41 -10.87 21.97
N VAL A 623 -23.43 -10.60 21.12
CA VAL A 623 -22.61 -9.39 21.20
C VAL A 623 -22.62 -8.66 19.86
N PRO A 624 -23.12 -7.40 19.80
CA PRO A 624 -23.03 -6.58 18.60
C PRO A 624 -21.58 -6.24 18.21
N PRO A 625 -21.32 -5.88 16.94
CA PRO A 625 -19.98 -5.51 16.45
C PRO A 625 -19.30 -4.45 17.32
N GLY A 626 -18.02 -4.67 17.65
CA GLY A 626 -17.19 -3.73 18.43
C GLY A 626 -17.58 -3.54 19.91
N GLN A 627 -18.66 -4.18 20.38
CA GLN A 627 -19.15 -4.05 21.76
C GLN A 627 -18.67 -5.19 22.66
N GLU A 628 -18.70 -4.94 23.97
CA GLU A 628 -18.57 -5.97 25.01
C GLU A 628 -19.93 -6.18 25.69
N ARG A 629 -20.26 -7.44 25.97
CA ARG A 629 -21.44 -7.85 26.74
C ARG A 629 -21.04 -8.90 27.75
N THR A 630 -21.83 -9.03 28.81
CA THR A 630 -21.58 -10.00 29.87
C THR A 630 -22.65 -11.08 29.92
N GLY A 631 -22.24 -12.30 30.22
CA GLY A 631 -23.11 -13.43 30.54
C GLY A 631 -22.91 -13.83 32.00
N THR A 632 -23.98 -14.19 32.72
CA THR A 632 -23.89 -14.61 34.13
C THR A 632 -24.24 -16.08 34.29
N VAL A 633 -23.44 -16.79 35.06
CA VAL A 633 -23.62 -18.20 35.42
C VAL A 633 -23.60 -18.33 36.94
N SER A 634 -24.59 -19.04 37.48
CA SER A 634 -24.77 -19.20 38.92
C SER A 634 -24.43 -20.62 39.37
N PHE A 635 -23.78 -20.79 40.51
CA PHE A 635 -23.48 -22.08 41.15
C PHE A 635 -23.91 -22.08 42.64
N PRO A 636 -24.34 -23.21 43.22
CA PRO A 636 -24.63 -23.28 44.65
C PRO A 636 -23.35 -23.24 45.50
N ALA A 637 -23.35 -22.48 46.60
CA ALA A 637 -22.26 -22.43 47.57
C ALA A 637 -22.46 -23.52 48.66
N SER A 638 -22.24 -24.79 48.32
CA SER A 638 -22.55 -25.94 49.20
C SER A 638 -21.46 -26.29 50.21
N GLU A 639 -20.19 -26.11 49.84
CA GLU A 639 -19.04 -26.57 50.62
C GLU A 639 -18.15 -25.41 51.06
N LEU A 640 -17.66 -25.45 52.31
CA LEU A 640 -16.74 -24.44 52.82
C LEU A 640 -15.37 -24.51 52.13
N GLY A 641 -14.63 -23.40 52.18
CA GLY A 641 -13.26 -23.30 51.66
C GLY A 641 -13.15 -22.61 50.29
N THR A 642 -11.93 -22.48 49.81
CA THR A 642 -11.60 -21.76 48.56
C THR A 642 -11.61 -22.71 47.36
N ALA A 643 -12.23 -22.28 46.27
CA ALA A 643 -12.18 -22.97 45.00
C ALA A 643 -12.08 -21.98 43.84
N ASN A 644 -11.45 -22.42 42.76
CA ASN A 644 -11.27 -21.62 41.57
C ASN A 644 -12.39 -21.94 40.56
N ALA A 645 -12.97 -20.88 40.00
CA ALA A 645 -13.82 -20.95 38.84
C ALA A 645 -13.01 -20.64 37.59
N THR A 646 -13.30 -21.32 36.48
CA THR A 646 -12.59 -21.14 35.21
C THR A 646 -13.55 -20.95 34.05
N ALA A 647 -13.24 -20.04 33.13
CA ALA A 647 -13.94 -19.86 31.85
C ALA A 647 -12.89 -19.72 30.75
N GLY A 648 -12.62 -20.81 30.00
CA GLY A 648 -11.43 -20.86 29.17
C GLY A 648 -10.15 -20.86 30.03
N GLU A 649 -9.26 -19.92 29.77
CA GLU A 649 -8.02 -19.70 30.53
C GLU A 649 -8.18 -18.78 31.75
N TYR A 650 -9.30 -18.03 31.82
CA TYR A 650 -9.53 -17.07 32.89
C TYR A 650 -9.95 -17.77 34.18
N THR A 651 -9.29 -17.41 35.29
CA THR A 651 -9.53 -18.00 36.61
C THR A 651 -10.00 -16.96 37.62
N HIS A 652 -11.01 -17.30 38.42
CA HIS A 652 -11.50 -16.44 39.51
C HIS A 652 -11.67 -17.27 40.79
N SER A 653 -11.04 -16.84 41.89
CA SER A 653 -11.10 -17.57 43.16
C SER A 653 -12.30 -17.14 44.01
N VAL A 654 -13.06 -18.12 44.51
CA VAL A 654 -14.22 -17.92 45.38
C VAL A 654 -14.03 -18.69 46.68
N THR A 655 -14.18 -18.01 47.81
CA THR A 655 -14.10 -18.62 49.14
C THR A 655 -15.49 -18.71 49.77
N VAL A 656 -15.95 -19.92 50.03
CA VAL A 656 -17.23 -20.15 50.71
C VAL A 656 -17.02 -20.19 52.22
N VAL A 657 -17.73 -19.32 52.93
CA VAL A 657 -17.57 -19.08 54.38
C VAL A 657 -18.85 -19.45 55.13
N SER A 658 -18.73 -19.72 56.43
CA SER A 658 -19.89 -20.02 57.28
C SER A 658 -20.80 -18.79 57.40
N PRO A 659 -22.15 -18.96 57.37
CA PRO A 659 -23.12 -17.86 57.46
C PRO A 659 -22.98 -16.99 58.72
N ASN A 660 -22.52 -17.58 59.82
CA ASN A 660 -22.39 -16.88 61.10
C ASN A 660 -20.97 -16.42 61.41
N ALA A 661 -19.97 -16.73 60.56
CA ALA A 661 -18.59 -16.38 60.86
C ALA A 661 -18.38 -14.86 60.85
N ILE A 662 -17.89 -14.34 61.98
CA ILE A 662 -17.50 -12.94 62.14
C ILE A 662 -15.99 -12.77 61.92
N GLU A 663 -15.58 -11.57 61.56
CA GLU A 663 -14.18 -11.16 61.52
C GLU A 663 -14.03 -9.71 61.98
N ILE A 664 -12.88 -9.43 62.59
CA ILE A 664 -12.33 -8.09 62.67
C ILE A 664 -11.51 -7.91 61.38
N PRO A 665 -11.76 -6.87 60.56
CA PRO A 665 -10.98 -6.65 59.35
C PRO A 665 -9.49 -6.61 59.67
N SER A 666 -8.70 -7.46 59.01
CA SER A 666 -7.25 -7.58 59.22
C SER A 666 -6.49 -6.30 58.91
N GLN A 667 -7.17 -5.36 58.25
CA GLN A 667 -6.62 -4.08 57.83
C GLN A 667 -6.79 -2.96 58.86
N LEU A 668 -7.24 -3.28 60.08
CA LEU A 668 -7.03 -2.41 61.24
C LEU A 668 -5.52 -2.26 61.52
N PRO A 669 -5.09 -1.12 62.06
CA PRO A 669 -3.68 -0.90 62.38
C PRO A 669 -3.17 -1.97 63.35
N SER A 670 -1.99 -2.51 63.08
CA SER A 670 -1.28 -3.43 63.95
C SER A 670 -0.48 -2.71 65.04
N GLN A 671 -0.30 -1.39 64.92
CA GLN A 671 0.35 -0.55 65.91
C GLN A 671 -0.49 0.69 66.23
N ALA A 672 -0.45 1.15 67.48
CA ALA A 672 -1.16 2.37 67.89
C ALA A 672 -0.43 3.12 69.01
N PRO A 673 -0.60 4.46 69.09
CA PRO A 673 -0.08 5.24 70.22
C PRO A 673 -0.89 4.96 71.50
N PRO A 674 -0.24 5.03 72.69
CA PRO A 674 -0.91 4.78 73.96
C PRO A 674 -2.13 5.68 74.22
N GLY A 675 -3.19 5.09 74.76
CA GLY A 675 -4.40 5.82 75.18
C GLY A 675 -5.30 6.34 74.03
N SER A 676 -5.06 5.91 72.79
CA SER A 676 -5.88 6.31 71.64
C SER A 676 -7.22 5.56 71.57
N GLY A 677 -8.25 6.20 71.00
CA GLY A 677 -9.54 5.56 70.72
C GLY A 677 -9.59 4.96 69.32
N LEU A 678 -9.90 3.66 69.23
CA LEU A 678 -9.96 2.90 67.98
C LEU A 678 -11.39 2.43 67.68
N SER A 679 -11.90 2.79 66.52
CA SER A 679 -13.17 2.29 65.98
C SER A 679 -12.97 0.88 65.42
N VAL A 680 -13.45 -0.12 66.15
CA VAL A 680 -13.37 -1.54 65.79
C VAL A 680 -14.68 -1.97 65.12
N PRO A 681 -14.71 -2.13 63.78
CA PRO A 681 -15.84 -2.74 63.09
C PRO A 681 -15.85 -4.26 63.31
N VAL A 682 -17.02 -4.82 63.61
CA VAL A 682 -17.25 -6.26 63.57
C VAL A 682 -18.10 -6.55 62.33
N VAL A 683 -17.57 -7.36 61.42
CA VAL A 683 -18.25 -7.72 60.18
C VAL A 683 -18.40 -9.23 60.06
N THR A 684 -19.37 -9.68 59.27
CA THR A 684 -19.37 -11.06 58.78
C THR A 684 -18.19 -11.26 57.84
N LYS A 685 -17.81 -12.52 57.57
CA LYS A 685 -16.82 -12.87 56.54
C LYS A 685 -17.16 -12.38 55.12
N THR A 686 -18.40 -11.93 54.89
CA THR A 686 -18.91 -11.31 53.65
C THR A 686 -19.01 -9.77 53.71
N GLY A 687 -18.57 -9.15 54.81
CA GLY A 687 -18.50 -7.69 54.96
C GLY A 687 -19.75 -7.01 55.53
N LYS A 688 -20.79 -7.75 55.94
CA LYS A 688 -21.98 -7.16 56.57
C LYS A 688 -21.67 -6.76 58.01
N ARG A 689 -22.11 -5.57 58.44
CA ARG A 689 -21.90 -5.08 59.81
C ARG A 689 -22.71 -5.89 60.83
N VAL A 690 -22.06 -6.28 61.93
CA VAL A 690 -22.66 -7.05 63.01
C VAL A 690 -22.93 -6.13 64.20
N SER A 691 -24.21 -5.86 64.47
CA SER A 691 -24.64 -5.08 65.64
C SER A 691 -24.63 -5.93 66.91
N ASN A 692 -24.54 -5.28 68.07
CA ASN A 692 -24.58 -5.92 69.40
C ASN A 692 -23.50 -6.99 69.64
N ALA A 693 -22.41 -6.99 68.86
CA ALA A 693 -21.23 -7.81 69.12
C ALA A 693 -20.45 -7.23 70.29
N THR A 694 -19.94 -8.09 71.17
CA THR A 694 -19.14 -7.67 72.33
C THR A 694 -17.68 -7.59 71.91
N VAL A 695 -17.06 -6.41 72.03
CA VAL A 695 -15.66 -6.15 71.72
C VAL A 695 -14.91 -5.85 73.02
N THR A 696 -13.83 -6.56 73.29
CA THR A 696 -13.00 -6.43 74.49
C THR A 696 -11.54 -6.17 74.13
N VAL A 697 -10.91 -5.26 74.88
CA VAL A 697 -9.46 -5.02 74.88
C VAL A 697 -9.05 -4.80 76.32
N ASN A 698 -8.26 -5.71 76.88
CA ASN A 698 -7.70 -5.60 78.24
C ASN A 698 -8.74 -5.40 79.37
N GLY A 699 -9.86 -6.15 79.35
CA GLY A 699 -10.87 -6.15 80.41
C GLY A 699 -12.23 -5.55 80.02
N PRO A 700 -12.36 -4.23 79.75
CA PRO A 700 -13.65 -3.60 79.49
C PRO A 700 -14.30 -4.15 78.20
N SER A 701 -15.58 -4.49 78.30
CA SER A 701 -16.42 -4.98 77.21
C SER A 701 -17.33 -3.87 76.69
N LEU A 702 -17.20 -3.55 75.41
CA LEU A 702 -18.05 -2.60 74.70
C LEU A 702 -18.92 -3.36 73.69
N ARG A 703 -20.07 -2.80 73.33
CA ARG A 703 -20.93 -3.39 72.31
C ARG A 703 -20.90 -2.58 71.02
N THR A 704 -20.97 -3.26 69.89
CA THR A 704 -21.13 -2.58 68.61
C THR A 704 -22.51 -1.95 68.50
N GLY A 705 -22.58 -0.72 68.01
CA GLY A 705 -23.83 -0.01 67.76
C GLY A 705 -24.60 -0.54 66.54
N SER A 706 -25.63 0.19 66.11
CA SER A 706 -26.38 -0.11 64.88
C SER A 706 -25.51 -0.11 63.61
N SER A 707 -24.38 0.61 63.63
CA SER A 707 -23.37 0.65 62.57
C SER A 707 -22.39 -0.54 62.60
N GLY A 708 -22.52 -1.45 63.57
CA GLY A 708 -21.61 -2.58 63.77
C GLY A 708 -20.18 -2.18 64.16
N VAL A 709 -20.01 -1.01 64.77
CA VAL A 709 -18.72 -0.48 65.26
C VAL A 709 -18.79 -0.32 66.77
N ALA A 710 -17.72 -0.72 67.46
CA ALA A 710 -17.46 -0.39 68.86
C ALA A 710 -16.23 0.51 68.91
N VAL A 711 -16.27 1.59 69.69
CA VAL A 711 -15.10 2.48 69.82
C VAL A 711 -14.36 2.17 71.11
N VAL A 712 -13.21 1.55 70.97
CA VAL A 712 -12.46 0.92 72.06
C VAL A 712 -11.30 1.83 72.48
N PRO A 713 -11.19 2.19 73.77
CA PRO A 713 -10.02 2.89 74.29
C PRO A 713 -8.85 1.91 74.40
N LEU A 714 -7.74 2.22 73.75
CA LEU A 714 -6.53 1.41 73.81
C LEU A 714 -5.76 1.67 75.12
N PRO A 715 -5.03 0.67 75.65
CA PRO A 715 -4.24 0.80 76.87
C PRO A 715 -3.21 1.95 76.80
N ARG A 716 -2.91 2.54 77.96
CA ARG A 716 -1.86 3.58 78.10
C ARG A 716 -0.46 2.99 78.28
N GLU A 717 -0.38 1.71 78.63
CA GLU A 717 0.88 1.00 78.78
C GLU A 717 1.32 0.43 77.42
N PRO A 718 2.58 0.65 77.01
CA PRO A 718 3.14 -0.01 75.84
C PRO A 718 3.16 -1.54 76.02
N GLY A 719 2.82 -2.29 74.98
CA GLY A 719 2.72 -3.75 75.03
C GLY A 719 1.90 -4.33 73.88
N ASN A 720 1.81 -5.67 73.84
CA ASN A 720 0.97 -6.38 72.88
C ASN A 720 -0.38 -6.66 73.52
N TYR A 721 -1.46 -6.34 72.81
CA TYR A 721 -2.83 -6.56 73.25
C TYR A 721 -3.64 -7.23 72.13
N THR A 722 -4.65 -8.00 72.50
CA THR A 722 -5.56 -8.63 71.55
C THR A 722 -6.96 -8.03 71.70
N ILE A 723 -7.47 -7.50 70.60
CA ILE A 723 -8.86 -7.10 70.45
C ILE A 723 -9.68 -8.34 70.15
N THR A 724 -10.65 -8.65 71.01
CA THR A 724 -11.53 -9.81 70.83
C THR A 724 -12.95 -9.35 70.58
N ALA A 725 -13.55 -9.78 69.47
CA ALA A 725 -14.96 -9.56 69.15
C ALA A 725 -15.72 -10.88 69.27
N ARG A 726 -16.88 -10.87 69.93
CA ARG A 726 -17.75 -12.04 70.12
C ARG A 726 -19.19 -11.72 69.73
N SER A 727 -19.79 -12.58 68.92
CA SER A 727 -21.21 -12.51 68.56
C SER A 727 -21.79 -13.92 68.54
N GLY A 728 -22.70 -14.21 69.49
CA GLY A 728 -23.11 -15.58 69.79
C GLY A 728 -21.92 -16.48 70.15
N ASP A 729 -21.79 -17.62 69.48
CA ASP A 729 -20.71 -18.59 69.67
C ASP A 729 -19.44 -18.27 68.84
N GLN A 730 -19.48 -17.22 68.04
CA GLN A 730 -18.40 -16.89 67.11
C GLN A 730 -17.47 -15.85 67.74
N THR A 731 -16.17 -16.05 67.58
CA THR A 731 -15.11 -15.19 68.12
C THR A 731 -14.14 -14.81 67.00
N ALA A 732 -13.75 -13.53 66.95
CA ALA A 732 -12.70 -13.02 66.09
C ALA A 732 -11.69 -12.21 66.90
N THR A 733 -10.42 -12.29 66.56
CA THR A 733 -9.33 -11.60 67.26
C THR A 733 -8.51 -10.75 66.29
N HIS A 734 -7.95 -9.66 66.79
CA HIS A 734 -6.99 -8.80 66.08
C HIS A 734 -5.92 -8.35 67.06
N ASP A 735 -4.66 -8.59 66.74
CA ASP A 735 -3.54 -8.21 67.59
C ASP A 735 -3.10 -6.78 67.29
N ILE A 736 -2.82 -6.03 68.35
CA ILE A 736 -2.37 -4.64 68.27
C ILE A 736 -1.24 -4.37 69.26
N GLN A 737 -0.19 -3.74 68.78
CA GLN A 737 0.97 -3.34 69.58
C GLN A 737 0.88 -1.85 69.93
N ILE A 738 0.92 -1.55 71.22
CA ILE A 738 0.93 -0.18 71.71
C ILE A 738 2.37 0.29 71.83
N VAL A 739 2.75 1.27 71.02
CA VAL A 739 4.13 1.78 70.92
C VAL A 739 4.12 3.31 71.02
N ARG A 740 5.05 3.87 71.80
CA ARG A 740 5.21 5.32 71.91
C ARG A 740 5.76 5.89 70.60
N GLY A 741 5.18 6.99 70.13
CA GLY A 741 5.62 7.68 68.92
C GLY A 741 5.05 7.12 67.60
N THR A 742 4.21 6.07 67.64
CA THR A 742 3.52 5.58 66.45
C THR A 742 2.51 6.61 65.93
N GLU A 743 2.60 6.92 64.63
CA GLU A 743 1.65 7.81 63.96
C GLU A 743 0.32 7.11 63.69
N ARG A 744 -0.76 7.90 63.62
CA ARG A 744 -2.08 7.43 63.23
C ARG A 744 -2.21 7.41 61.71
N GLU A 745 -2.41 6.23 61.15
CA GLU A 745 -2.55 6.01 59.71
C GLU A 745 -4.01 5.80 59.28
N LEU A 746 -4.31 6.09 58.02
CA LEU A 746 -5.59 5.75 57.41
C LEU A 746 -5.60 4.28 56.99
N TYR A 747 -6.79 3.66 57.00
CA TYR A 747 -7.01 2.38 56.38
C TYR A 747 -7.29 2.56 54.88
N GLY A 748 -6.62 1.78 54.02
CA GLY A 748 -6.84 1.74 52.57
C GLY A 748 -7.25 0.35 52.07
N GLU A 749 -8.24 0.29 51.20
CA GLU A 749 -8.64 -0.91 50.46
C GLU A 749 -8.51 -0.66 48.97
N LEU A 750 -7.84 -1.55 48.24
CA LEU A 750 -7.72 -1.49 46.80
C LEU A 750 -8.19 -2.81 46.19
N SER A 751 -9.15 -2.74 45.28
CA SER A 751 -9.63 -3.91 44.54
C SER A 751 -9.77 -3.60 43.06
N ILE A 752 -9.52 -4.61 42.23
CA ILE A 752 -9.52 -4.53 40.78
C ILE A 752 -10.54 -5.54 40.25
N ALA A 753 -11.37 -5.11 39.31
CA ALA A 753 -12.36 -5.95 38.65
C ALA A 753 -12.32 -5.74 37.12
N PRO A 754 -12.13 -6.81 36.31
CA PRO A 754 -11.77 -8.17 36.74
C PRO A 754 -10.33 -8.23 37.31
N SER A 755 -9.98 -9.29 38.05
CA SER A 755 -8.61 -9.49 38.57
C SER A 755 -7.63 -9.99 37.51
N SER A 756 -8.15 -10.56 36.43
CA SER A 756 -7.40 -10.96 35.23
C SER A 756 -8.17 -10.56 33.98
N GLY A 757 -7.49 -10.15 32.91
CA GLY A 757 -8.12 -9.79 31.65
C GLY A 757 -7.15 -9.82 30.47
N SER A 758 -7.68 -9.71 29.26
CA SER A 758 -6.86 -9.59 28.04
C SER A 758 -6.26 -8.18 27.88
N VAL A 759 -5.38 -7.99 26.90
CA VAL A 759 -4.88 -6.67 26.47
C VAL A 759 -5.99 -5.69 26.05
N LEU A 760 -7.21 -6.20 25.77
CA LEU A 760 -8.38 -5.41 25.39
C LEU A 760 -9.31 -5.08 26.58
N THR A 761 -9.01 -5.61 27.77
CA THR A 761 -9.86 -5.49 28.95
C THR A 761 -9.45 -4.27 29.77
N THR A 762 -10.35 -3.30 29.92
CA THR A 762 -10.11 -2.13 30.78
C THR A 762 -10.58 -2.43 32.21
N PRO A 763 -9.67 -2.57 33.20
CA PRO A 763 -10.08 -2.87 34.56
C PRO A 763 -10.73 -1.66 35.24
N THR A 764 -11.58 -1.92 36.23
CA THR A 764 -12.09 -0.89 37.15
C THR A 764 -11.40 -1.02 38.49
N LEU A 765 -10.75 0.06 38.94
CA LEU A 765 -10.17 0.18 40.28
C LEU A 765 -11.24 0.70 41.25
N ARG A 766 -11.36 0.04 42.40
CA ARG A 766 -12.18 0.47 43.54
C ARG A 766 -11.25 0.76 44.72
N VAL A 767 -11.24 2.03 45.13
CA VAL A 767 -10.44 2.54 46.24
C VAL A 767 -11.35 2.82 47.42
N GLY A 768 -11.09 2.18 48.55
CA GLY A 768 -11.73 2.43 49.84
C GLY A 768 -10.76 3.09 50.80
N LEU A 769 -11.24 4.06 51.57
CA LEU A 769 -10.48 4.75 52.61
C LEU A 769 -11.32 4.79 53.88
N ALA A 770 -10.71 4.49 55.04
CA ALA A 770 -11.36 4.74 56.33
C ALA A 770 -10.42 5.40 57.34
N ASN A 771 -11.01 6.18 58.25
CA ASN A 771 -10.33 6.66 59.44
C ASN A 771 -10.79 5.85 60.65
N PRO A 772 -9.96 4.93 61.17
CA PRO A 772 -10.33 4.11 62.32
C PRO A 772 -10.20 4.86 63.66
N TRP A 773 -9.69 6.09 63.69
CA TRP A 773 -9.39 6.80 64.93
C TRP A 773 -10.54 7.70 65.38
N GLN A 774 -10.57 8.02 66.68
CA GLN A 774 -11.48 9.02 67.25
C GLN A 774 -11.09 10.49 66.94
N GLU A 775 -10.04 10.71 66.15
CA GLU A 775 -9.56 12.03 65.73
C GLU A 775 -9.63 12.17 64.21
N PRO A 776 -9.94 13.36 63.66
CA PRO A 776 -9.91 13.58 62.22
C PRO A 776 -8.48 13.50 61.67
N LEU A 777 -8.32 12.94 60.47
CA LEU A 777 -7.04 12.84 59.78
C LEU A 777 -7.10 13.51 58.41
N THR A 778 -6.05 14.28 58.09
CA THR A 778 -5.81 14.81 56.74
C THR A 778 -4.56 14.16 56.17
N ARG A 779 -4.68 13.48 55.02
CA ARG A 779 -3.57 12.78 54.36
C ARG A 779 -3.59 12.99 52.86
N ASN A 780 -2.41 12.99 52.24
CA ASN A 780 -2.27 12.99 50.79
C ASN A 780 -2.29 11.55 50.29
N VAL A 781 -3.38 11.13 49.64
CA VAL A 781 -3.59 9.75 49.20
C VAL A 781 -3.34 9.65 47.70
N GLY A 782 -2.42 8.76 47.31
CA GLY A 782 -2.07 8.49 45.93
C GLY A 782 -2.37 7.06 45.48
N VAL A 783 -2.81 6.87 44.24
CA VAL A 783 -2.86 5.56 43.58
C VAL A 783 -1.88 5.58 42.41
N ILE A 784 -0.97 4.61 42.37
CA ILE A 784 0.11 4.51 41.40
C ILE A 784 0.07 3.10 40.78
N GLY A 785 0.07 3.03 39.46
CA GLY A 785 0.12 1.80 38.67
C GLY A 785 0.15 2.09 37.17
N PRO A 786 0.10 1.06 36.30
CA PRO A 786 0.02 1.27 34.85
C PRO A 786 -1.17 2.14 34.47
N GLY A 787 -0.95 3.16 33.63
CA GLY A 787 -2.00 4.09 33.18
C GLY A 787 -2.62 4.97 34.28
N VAL A 788 -2.09 4.95 35.51
CA VAL A 788 -2.65 5.70 36.65
C VAL A 788 -1.55 6.27 37.54
N SER A 789 -1.53 7.59 37.65
CA SER A 789 -0.84 8.31 38.73
C SER A 789 -1.75 9.44 39.19
N ARG A 790 -2.50 9.20 40.27
CA ARG A 790 -3.43 10.19 40.84
C ARG A 790 -3.10 10.41 42.30
N ASN A 791 -3.09 11.67 42.73
CA ASN A 791 -2.83 12.04 44.12
C ASN A 791 -3.85 13.09 44.59
N ARG A 792 -4.36 12.95 45.81
CA ARG A 792 -5.37 13.84 46.38
C ARG A 792 -5.25 13.95 47.90
N THR A 793 -5.28 15.18 48.41
CA THR A 793 -5.46 15.43 49.83
C THR A 793 -6.89 15.13 50.26
N VAL A 794 -7.06 14.23 51.22
CA VAL A 794 -8.36 13.79 51.76
C VAL A 794 -8.46 14.14 53.24
N TYR A 795 -9.55 14.82 53.61
CA TYR A 795 -9.95 15.04 55.01
C TYR A 795 -10.93 13.93 55.44
N MET A 796 -10.58 13.20 56.50
CA MET A 796 -11.34 12.06 57.00
C MET A 796 -11.75 12.31 58.47
N PRO A 797 -13.03 12.64 58.74
CA PRO A 797 -13.58 12.69 60.10
C PRO A 797 -13.41 11.36 60.86
N PRO A 798 -13.51 11.38 62.20
CA PRO A 798 -13.48 10.17 63.02
C PRO A 798 -14.48 9.12 62.54
N GLY A 799 -14.02 7.88 62.34
CA GLY A 799 -14.88 6.76 61.93
C GLY A 799 -15.42 6.82 60.49
N ASN A 800 -15.05 7.83 59.68
CA ASN A 800 -15.56 7.97 58.32
C ASN A 800 -15.01 6.90 57.37
N VAL A 801 -15.82 6.46 56.42
CA VAL A 801 -15.46 5.54 55.33
C VAL A 801 -15.88 6.17 54.00
N THR A 802 -14.95 6.25 53.05
CA THR A 802 -15.22 6.74 51.71
C THR A 802 -14.77 5.72 50.67
N GLN A 803 -15.42 5.75 49.51
CA GLN A 803 -15.08 4.84 48.42
C GLN A 803 -15.20 5.56 47.09
N THR A 804 -14.27 5.31 46.18
CA THR A 804 -14.26 5.86 44.83
C THR A 804 -13.93 4.75 43.84
N ARG A 805 -14.46 4.87 42.62
CA ARG A 805 -14.14 3.98 41.51
C ARG A 805 -13.68 4.79 40.32
N PHE A 806 -12.72 4.27 39.58
CA PHE A 806 -12.30 4.83 38.30
C PHE A 806 -11.61 3.74 37.47
N SER A 807 -11.54 3.98 36.17
CA SER A 807 -10.79 3.12 35.23
C SER A 807 -9.45 3.78 34.90
N PRO A 808 -8.35 3.03 34.79
CA PRO A 808 -7.09 3.53 34.28
C PRO A 808 -7.23 4.11 32.86
N ASP A 809 -6.62 5.27 32.63
CA ASP A 809 -6.50 5.85 31.30
C ASP A 809 -5.26 5.23 30.64
N GLY A 810 -5.43 4.33 29.67
CA GLY A 810 -4.32 3.78 28.88
C GLY A 810 -3.61 2.52 29.43
N GLY A 811 -4.33 1.59 30.06
CA GLY A 811 -3.76 0.34 30.56
C GLY A 811 -3.67 -0.81 29.53
N ARG A 812 -3.32 -0.56 28.27
CA ARG A 812 -3.01 -1.65 27.32
C ARG A 812 -1.59 -2.11 27.62
N SER A 813 -1.50 -3.07 28.54
CA SER A 813 -0.22 -3.51 29.07
C SER A 813 0.12 -4.86 28.45
N GLN A 814 1.40 -5.11 28.17
CA GLN A 814 1.87 -6.42 27.68
C GLN A 814 1.39 -7.56 28.59
N PRO A 815 1.28 -8.81 28.10
CA PRO A 815 0.99 -9.94 28.97
C PRO A 815 1.92 -9.97 30.19
N GLY A 816 1.36 -10.11 31.40
CA GLY A 816 2.11 -10.03 32.65
C GLY A 816 1.28 -9.58 33.85
N THR A 817 1.88 -9.62 35.04
CA THR A 817 1.23 -9.21 36.29
C THR A 817 1.59 -7.77 36.64
N TYR A 818 0.57 -6.95 36.89
CA TYR A 818 0.71 -5.52 37.20
C TYR A 818 0.22 -5.21 38.60
N THR A 819 1.07 -4.60 39.41
CA THR A 819 0.72 -4.20 40.78
C THR A 819 0.31 -2.73 40.83
N TYR A 820 -0.89 -2.46 41.30
CA TYR A 820 -1.36 -1.13 41.69
C TYR A 820 -1.10 -0.92 43.18
N ARG A 821 -0.60 0.26 43.53
CA ARG A 821 -0.29 0.63 44.93
C ARG A 821 -1.11 1.83 45.34
N MET A 822 -1.68 1.76 46.54
CA MET A 822 -2.32 2.87 47.22
C MET A 822 -1.39 3.37 48.32
N THR A 823 -1.15 4.67 48.36
CA THR A 823 -0.21 5.32 49.26
C THR A 823 -0.88 6.44 50.04
N ALA A 824 -0.43 6.71 51.27
CA ALA A 824 -0.79 7.91 52.03
C ALA A 824 0.49 8.58 52.54
N ASN A 825 0.70 9.85 52.23
CA ASN A 825 1.94 10.58 52.55
C ASN A 825 3.23 9.85 52.13
N GLY A 826 3.17 9.04 51.06
CA GLY A 826 4.31 8.28 50.53
C GLY A 826 4.47 6.87 51.10
N THR A 827 3.81 6.50 52.20
CA THR A 827 3.78 5.11 52.70
C THR A 827 2.70 4.30 51.98
N THR A 828 3.01 3.05 51.62
CA THR A 828 2.05 2.17 50.93
C THR A 828 1.04 1.61 51.94
N LEU A 829 -0.24 1.90 51.72
CA LEU A 829 -1.34 1.38 52.54
C LEU A 829 -1.74 -0.04 52.10
N THR A 830 -1.83 -0.27 50.79
CA THR A 830 -2.25 -1.57 50.24
C THR A 830 -1.88 -1.69 48.76
N THR A 831 -1.88 -2.91 48.25
CA THR A 831 -1.59 -3.24 46.85
C THR A 831 -2.64 -4.18 46.28
N ALA A 832 -2.85 -4.11 44.96
CA ALA A 832 -3.70 -5.03 44.24
C ALA A 832 -3.05 -5.40 42.90
N ASP A 833 -3.00 -6.69 42.61
CA ASP A 833 -2.42 -7.21 41.37
C ASP A 833 -3.51 -7.43 40.31
N TYR A 834 -3.15 -7.13 39.06
CA TYR A 834 -3.95 -7.34 37.86
C TYR A 834 -3.14 -8.16 36.86
N GLU A 835 -3.63 -9.33 36.49
CA GLU A 835 -2.96 -10.22 35.54
C GLU A 835 -3.49 -9.99 34.12
N VAL A 836 -2.61 -9.65 33.19
CA VAL A 836 -2.93 -9.56 31.77
C VAL A 836 -2.52 -10.86 31.08
N THR A 837 -3.48 -11.60 30.56
CA THR A 837 -3.22 -12.83 29.79
C THR A 837 -2.99 -12.50 28.32
N GLY A 838 -1.99 -13.13 27.71
CA GLY A 838 -1.74 -13.08 26.26
C GLY A 838 -2.43 -14.26 25.60
N ASP A 839 -3.48 -13.99 24.80
CA ASP A 839 -4.29 -15.04 24.19
C ASP A 839 -3.95 -15.23 22.71
N ARG A 840 -3.48 -16.45 22.37
CA ARG A 840 -3.29 -16.97 20.99
C ARG A 840 -4.54 -16.82 20.12
N ARG A 841 -5.73 -16.97 20.72
CA ARG A 841 -7.04 -16.86 20.05
C ARG A 841 -7.51 -15.43 19.91
N LEU A 842 -6.99 -14.50 20.69
CA LEU A 842 -7.24 -13.06 20.55
C LEU A 842 -6.36 -12.49 19.44
N ALA A 843 -5.12 -12.98 19.31
CA ALA A 843 -4.28 -12.73 18.15
C ALA A 843 -4.92 -13.24 16.84
N SER A 844 -5.49 -14.45 16.85
CA SER A 844 -6.22 -14.99 15.70
C SER A 844 -7.58 -14.31 15.46
N ALA A 845 -8.30 -13.91 16.51
CA ALA A 845 -9.56 -13.19 16.40
C ALA A 845 -9.36 -11.73 15.98
N VAL A 846 -8.27 -11.07 16.40
CA VAL A 846 -7.89 -9.73 15.96
C VAL A 846 -7.35 -9.75 14.52
N ALA A 847 -6.64 -10.81 14.14
CA ALA A 847 -6.33 -11.10 12.74
C ALA A 847 -7.60 -11.42 11.92
N SER A 848 -8.68 -11.92 12.54
CA SER A 848 -10.00 -12.09 11.91
C SER A 848 -10.89 -10.85 11.94
N SER A 849 -10.66 -9.91 12.86
CA SER A 849 -11.36 -8.61 12.92
C SER A 849 -10.73 -7.60 11.99
N GLY A 850 -9.42 -7.67 11.78
CA GLY A 850 -8.84 -7.05 10.61
C GLY A 850 -9.22 -7.88 9.39
N SER A 851 -9.39 -7.24 8.23
CA SER A 851 -9.54 -8.02 7.00
C SER A 851 -8.19 -8.64 6.67
N TYR A 852 -7.88 -9.81 7.25
CA TYR A 852 -6.70 -10.55 6.86
C TYR A 852 -6.82 -10.91 5.39
N ALA A 853 -5.81 -10.54 4.61
CA ALA A 853 -5.63 -11.09 3.29
C ALA A 853 -4.19 -11.52 3.11
N SER A 854 -4.02 -12.60 2.37
CA SER A 854 -2.78 -12.84 1.64
C SER A 854 -2.54 -11.65 0.71
N GLY A 855 -1.34 -11.06 0.75
CA GLY A 855 -1.03 -9.86 -0.03
C GLY A 855 -0.91 -8.59 0.80
N THR A 856 -0.64 -7.45 0.15
CA THR A 856 -0.67 -6.14 0.83
C THR A 856 -2.01 -5.45 0.62
N PRO A 857 -2.42 -4.56 1.53
CA PRO A 857 -3.72 -3.91 1.45
C PRO A 857 -3.84 -2.94 0.26
N ILE A 858 -2.71 -2.43 -0.24
CA ILE A 858 -2.67 -1.55 -1.42
C ILE A 858 -3.18 -2.31 -2.65
N GLU A 859 -2.90 -3.62 -2.78
CA GLU A 859 -3.43 -4.46 -3.86
C GLU A 859 -4.95 -4.50 -3.85
N ARG A 860 -5.59 -4.70 -2.68
CA ARG A 860 -7.06 -4.71 -2.57
C ARG A 860 -7.71 -3.35 -2.78
N SER A 861 -7.05 -2.27 -2.41
CA SER A 861 -7.56 -0.94 -2.73
C SER A 861 -7.39 -0.58 -4.18
N VAL A 862 -6.30 -1.02 -4.80
CA VAL A 862 -6.15 -0.95 -6.24
C VAL A 862 -7.21 -1.83 -6.92
N GLU A 863 -7.54 -3.01 -6.39
CA GLU A 863 -8.63 -3.86 -6.90
C GLU A 863 -10.03 -3.27 -6.68
N GLY A 864 -10.25 -2.59 -5.55
CA GLY A 864 -11.51 -1.93 -5.21
C GLY A 864 -11.77 -0.64 -5.99
N VAL A 865 -10.70 0.08 -6.36
CA VAL A 865 -10.76 1.36 -7.10
C VAL A 865 -10.63 1.16 -8.61
N PHE A 866 -9.72 0.29 -9.06
CA PHE A 866 -9.42 0.06 -10.47
C PHE A 866 -10.05 -1.24 -11.04
N GLY A 867 -10.77 -2.00 -10.22
CA GLY A 867 -11.21 -3.35 -10.56
C GLY A 867 -10.02 -4.33 -10.61
N ASN A 868 -10.25 -5.53 -11.13
CA ASN A 868 -9.18 -6.52 -11.26
C ASN A 868 -8.08 -6.02 -12.23
N VAL A 869 -6.97 -5.46 -11.74
CA VAL A 869 -5.85 -4.97 -12.58
C VAL A 869 -5.25 -6.10 -13.43
N GLN A 870 -5.32 -7.36 -12.96
CA GLN A 870 -4.91 -8.51 -13.75
C GLN A 870 -5.78 -8.67 -15.00
N LEU A 871 -7.04 -8.24 -14.96
CA LEU A 871 -7.90 -8.17 -16.15
C LEU A 871 -7.37 -7.14 -17.14
N ILE A 872 -7.04 -5.92 -16.70
CA ILE A 872 -6.47 -4.87 -17.58
C ILE A 872 -5.18 -5.38 -18.24
N LEU A 873 -4.28 -5.95 -17.45
CA LEU A 873 -3.03 -6.55 -17.93
C LEU A 873 -3.28 -7.73 -18.88
N GLY A 874 -4.25 -8.59 -18.57
CA GLY A 874 -4.68 -9.69 -19.43
C GLY A 874 -5.24 -9.19 -20.77
N VAL A 875 -6.07 -8.15 -20.73
CA VAL A 875 -6.59 -7.47 -21.93
C VAL A 875 -5.44 -6.93 -22.78
N LEU A 876 -4.44 -6.28 -22.17
CA LEU A 876 -3.28 -5.77 -22.92
C LEU A 876 -2.48 -6.90 -23.60
N VAL A 877 -2.30 -8.04 -22.94
CA VAL A 877 -1.65 -9.21 -23.54
C VAL A 877 -2.47 -9.76 -24.71
N VAL A 878 -3.79 -9.87 -24.55
CA VAL A 878 -4.68 -10.35 -25.62
C VAL A 878 -4.67 -9.39 -26.82
N LEU A 879 -4.75 -8.08 -26.59
CA LEU A 879 -4.69 -7.08 -27.66
C LEU A 879 -3.33 -7.10 -28.38
N SER A 880 -2.23 -7.24 -27.64
CA SER A 880 -0.88 -7.38 -28.19
C SER A 880 -0.74 -8.66 -29.02
N ALA A 881 -1.28 -9.78 -28.53
CA ALA A 881 -1.32 -11.05 -29.26
C ALA A 881 -2.14 -10.94 -30.55
N LEU A 882 -3.32 -10.33 -30.51
CA LEU A 882 -4.18 -10.09 -31.68
C LEU A 882 -3.48 -9.18 -32.71
N SER A 883 -2.78 -8.14 -32.26
CA SER A 883 -1.95 -7.28 -33.11
C SER A 883 -0.83 -8.05 -33.81
N THR A 884 -0.17 -8.91 -33.06
CA THR A 884 0.88 -9.80 -33.58
C THR A 884 0.32 -10.75 -34.63
N VAL A 885 -0.82 -11.39 -34.36
CA VAL A 885 -1.51 -12.27 -35.32
C VAL A 885 -1.88 -11.51 -36.59
N GLY A 886 -2.49 -10.32 -36.47
CA GLY A 886 -2.87 -9.51 -37.62
C GLY A 886 -1.66 -9.11 -38.49
N SER A 887 -0.58 -8.67 -37.85
CA SER A 887 0.63 -8.23 -38.55
C SER A 887 1.41 -9.38 -39.20
N THR A 888 1.55 -10.50 -38.50
CA THR A 888 2.16 -11.72 -39.05
C THR A 888 1.32 -12.29 -40.18
N THR A 889 -0.01 -12.32 -40.04
CA THR A 889 -0.95 -12.72 -41.12
C THR A 889 -0.71 -11.90 -42.38
N ALA A 890 -0.63 -10.57 -42.27
CA ALA A 890 -0.38 -9.72 -43.43
C ALA A 890 0.99 -9.99 -44.07
N THR A 891 2.03 -10.17 -43.25
CA THR A 891 3.39 -10.46 -43.71
C THR A 891 3.46 -11.80 -44.46
N PHE A 892 2.85 -12.85 -43.91
CA PHE A 892 2.83 -14.16 -44.55
C PHE A 892 1.88 -14.21 -45.75
N ALA A 893 0.73 -13.53 -45.70
CA ALA A 893 -0.17 -13.41 -46.84
C ALA A 893 0.53 -12.76 -48.04
N GLN A 894 1.41 -11.78 -47.81
CA GLN A 894 2.27 -11.20 -48.85
C GLN A 894 3.27 -12.21 -49.42
N GLY A 895 3.96 -12.96 -48.55
CA GLY A 895 4.92 -13.98 -48.95
C GLY A 895 4.28 -15.12 -49.76
N VAL A 896 3.12 -15.61 -49.31
CA VAL A 896 2.32 -16.65 -49.99
C VAL A 896 1.80 -16.12 -51.33
N HIS A 897 1.30 -14.88 -51.38
CA HIS A 897 0.82 -14.27 -52.63
C HIS A 897 1.92 -14.16 -53.69
N ALA A 898 3.14 -13.80 -53.29
CA ALA A 898 4.29 -13.71 -54.20
C ALA A 898 4.62 -15.06 -54.86
N ARG A 899 4.17 -16.17 -54.28
CA ARG A 899 4.41 -17.53 -54.78
C ARG A 899 3.13 -18.27 -55.19
N ARG A 900 2.04 -17.53 -55.43
CA ARG A 900 0.73 -18.10 -55.85
C ARG A 900 0.84 -19.03 -57.07
N GLN A 901 1.72 -18.71 -58.02
CA GLN A 901 1.93 -19.52 -59.22
C GLN A 901 2.57 -20.87 -58.89
N ALA A 902 3.55 -20.91 -57.98
CA ALA A 902 4.18 -22.15 -57.53
C ALA A 902 3.19 -23.03 -56.75
N ILE A 903 2.32 -22.41 -55.94
CA ILE A 903 1.23 -23.11 -55.24
C ILE A 903 0.21 -23.67 -56.24
N GLY A 904 -0.14 -22.90 -57.28
CA GLY A 904 -0.99 -23.34 -58.38
C GLY A 904 -0.39 -24.55 -59.11
N ILE A 905 0.90 -24.52 -59.42
CA ILE A 905 1.63 -25.63 -60.07
C ILE A 905 1.60 -26.90 -59.21
N HIS A 906 1.91 -26.81 -57.91
CA HIS A 906 1.87 -27.99 -57.03
C HIS A 906 0.47 -28.58 -56.87
N ARG A 907 -0.56 -27.74 -56.87
CA ARG A 907 -1.95 -28.21 -56.83
C ARG A 907 -2.38 -28.81 -58.16
N SER A 908 -1.90 -28.30 -59.30
CA SER A 908 -2.14 -28.92 -60.60
C SER A 908 -1.38 -30.24 -60.80
N THR A 909 -0.27 -30.46 -60.08
CA THR A 909 0.47 -31.74 -60.08
C THR A 909 -0.03 -32.74 -59.03
N GLY A 910 -1.23 -32.55 -58.47
CA GLY A 910 -1.88 -33.52 -57.58
C GLY A 910 -1.55 -33.41 -56.09
N ALA A 911 -0.91 -32.34 -55.61
CA ALA A 911 -0.71 -32.15 -54.18
C ALA A 911 -2.04 -31.83 -53.46
N THR A 912 -2.36 -32.61 -52.42
CA THR A 912 -3.54 -32.36 -51.58
C THR A 912 -3.40 -31.04 -50.81
N GLN A 913 -4.52 -30.39 -50.48
CA GLN A 913 -4.54 -29.14 -49.72
C GLN A 913 -3.75 -29.25 -48.40
N TRP A 914 -3.82 -30.42 -47.74
CA TRP A 914 -3.07 -30.66 -46.52
C TRP A 914 -1.56 -30.78 -46.76
N ARG A 915 -1.13 -31.44 -47.84
CA ARG A 915 0.30 -31.53 -48.18
C ARG A 915 0.90 -30.15 -48.48
N VAL A 916 0.15 -29.29 -49.17
CA VAL A 916 0.54 -27.89 -49.43
C VAL A 916 0.59 -27.09 -48.13
N LEU A 917 -0.45 -27.16 -47.29
CA LEU A 917 -0.50 -26.44 -46.02
C LEU A 917 0.62 -26.87 -45.06
N ARG A 918 0.91 -28.18 -44.92
CA ARG A 918 2.01 -28.68 -44.09
C ARG A 918 3.36 -28.13 -44.55
N THR A 919 3.57 -28.03 -45.85
CA THR A 919 4.83 -27.53 -46.44
C THR A 919 4.98 -26.03 -46.19
N ILE A 920 3.89 -25.26 -46.34
CA ILE A 920 3.89 -23.82 -46.05
C ILE A 920 4.12 -23.59 -44.55
N LEU A 921 3.41 -24.30 -43.66
CA LEU A 921 3.60 -24.20 -42.20
C LEU A 921 5.01 -24.58 -41.74
N ALA A 922 5.63 -25.59 -42.34
CA ALA A 922 7.02 -25.96 -42.05
C ALA A 922 8.01 -24.86 -42.47
N ASP A 923 7.80 -24.23 -43.63
CA ASP A 923 8.61 -23.08 -44.06
C ASP A 923 8.41 -21.86 -43.16
N ILE A 924 7.18 -21.65 -42.68
CA ILE A 924 6.87 -20.59 -41.71
C ILE A 924 7.57 -20.87 -40.38
N ALA A 925 7.51 -22.09 -39.85
CA ALA A 925 8.15 -22.45 -38.59
C ALA A 925 9.67 -22.17 -38.63
N ARG A 926 10.31 -22.49 -39.76
CA ARG A 926 11.75 -22.22 -40.01
C ARG A 926 12.09 -20.72 -40.03
N ILE A 927 11.12 -19.84 -40.31
CA ILE A 927 11.27 -18.38 -40.27
C ILE A 927 10.87 -17.82 -38.89
N ALA A 928 9.79 -18.34 -38.31
CA ALA A 928 9.25 -17.90 -37.03
C ALA A 928 10.23 -18.15 -35.88
N ILE A 929 10.83 -19.34 -35.78
CA ILE A 929 11.78 -19.70 -34.72
C ILE A 929 12.96 -18.69 -34.61
N PRO A 930 13.75 -18.43 -35.68
CA PRO A 930 14.84 -17.46 -35.59
C PRO A 930 14.34 -16.01 -35.44
N ALA A 931 13.17 -15.68 -36.02
CA ALA A 931 12.57 -14.37 -35.82
C ALA A 931 12.16 -14.13 -34.36
N THR A 932 11.58 -15.12 -33.69
CA THR A 932 11.22 -15.07 -32.26
C THR A 932 12.47 -15.00 -31.38
N GLY A 933 13.52 -15.76 -31.70
CA GLY A 933 14.79 -15.69 -30.97
C GLY A 933 15.45 -14.30 -31.06
N LEU A 934 15.50 -13.73 -32.27
CA LEU A 934 15.98 -12.35 -32.48
C LEU A 934 15.08 -11.34 -31.78
N ALA A 935 13.76 -11.54 -31.84
CA ALA A 935 12.80 -10.65 -31.23
C ALA A 935 12.96 -10.59 -29.71
N LEU A 936 13.10 -11.75 -29.05
CA LEU A 936 13.36 -11.86 -27.61
C LEU A 936 14.66 -11.17 -27.21
N GLY A 937 15.74 -11.38 -27.97
CA GLY A 937 17.01 -10.71 -27.71
C GLY A 937 16.88 -9.19 -27.78
N LEU A 938 16.17 -8.68 -28.80
CA LEU A 938 15.87 -7.25 -28.91
C LEU A 938 14.96 -6.74 -27.78
N SER A 939 13.95 -7.51 -27.36
CA SER A 939 13.06 -7.13 -26.26
C SER A 939 13.81 -7.01 -24.93
N VAL A 940 14.68 -7.98 -24.61
CA VAL A 940 15.51 -7.93 -23.39
C VAL A 940 16.51 -6.78 -23.45
N ALA A 941 17.20 -6.61 -24.59
CA ALA A 941 18.15 -5.52 -24.76
C ALA A 941 17.47 -4.14 -24.66
N ALA A 942 16.28 -3.99 -25.24
CA ALA A 942 15.49 -2.77 -25.11
C ALA A 942 15.14 -2.49 -23.64
N LEU A 943 14.60 -3.47 -22.92
CA LEU A 943 14.26 -3.27 -21.50
C LEU A 943 15.47 -2.93 -20.64
N GLN A 944 16.62 -3.55 -20.87
CA GLN A 944 17.86 -3.21 -20.15
C GLN A 944 18.33 -1.77 -20.47
N LEU A 945 18.14 -1.30 -21.70
CA LEU A 945 18.45 0.09 -22.06
C LEU A 945 17.48 1.06 -21.38
N LEU A 946 16.18 0.75 -21.36
CA LEU A 946 15.19 1.57 -20.64
C LEU A 946 15.48 1.56 -19.12
N GLU A 947 15.83 0.41 -18.54
CA GLU A 947 16.18 0.29 -17.12
C GLU A 947 17.41 1.12 -16.76
N ARG A 948 18.45 1.13 -17.61
CA ARG A 948 19.66 1.93 -17.42
C ARG A 948 19.42 3.43 -17.61
N ALA A 949 18.47 3.79 -18.47
CA ALA A 949 18.07 5.18 -18.67
C ALA A 949 17.17 5.72 -17.53
N GLY A 950 16.80 4.90 -16.55
CA GLY A 950 15.90 5.31 -15.46
C GLY A 950 14.43 5.38 -15.88
N TRP A 951 14.09 4.82 -17.04
CA TRP A 951 12.79 4.98 -17.71
C TRP A 951 11.74 3.95 -17.30
N LEU A 952 12.09 3.05 -16.39
CA LEU A 952 11.23 1.99 -15.88
C LEU A 952 10.94 2.16 -14.39
N VAL A 953 10.76 3.41 -13.96
CA VAL A 953 10.33 3.75 -12.60
C VAL A 953 8.87 4.21 -12.67
N PHE A 954 8.01 3.58 -11.88
CA PHE A 954 6.59 3.89 -11.80
C PHE A 954 6.17 4.04 -10.34
N PHE A 955 5.63 5.19 -9.97
CA PHE A 955 5.30 5.53 -8.58
C PHE A 955 6.50 5.34 -7.62
N GLY A 956 7.72 5.55 -8.13
CA GLY A 956 8.97 5.33 -7.39
C GLY A 956 9.45 3.88 -7.33
N PHE A 957 8.70 2.93 -7.89
CA PHE A 957 9.10 1.52 -7.96
C PHE A 957 9.85 1.22 -9.24
N ARG A 958 11.04 0.64 -9.13
CA ARG A 958 11.83 0.23 -10.28
C ARG A 958 11.37 -1.13 -10.82
N LEU A 959 11.04 -1.20 -12.11
CA LEU A 959 10.84 -2.49 -12.77
C LEU A 959 12.19 -3.13 -13.08
N SER A 960 12.52 -4.20 -12.36
CA SER A 960 13.70 -5.00 -12.68
C SER A 960 13.48 -5.82 -13.95
N ALA A 961 14.41 -5.76 -14.91
CA ALA A 961 14.37 -6.61 -16.11
C ALA A 961 14.82 -8.06 -15.86
N ARG A 962 15.06 -8.47 -14.60
CA ARG A 962 15.45 -9.86 -14.25
C ARG A 962 14.28 -10.81 -14.53
N THR A 963 14.18 -11.22 -15.77
CA THR A 963 13.10 -12.08 -16.26
C THR A 963 13.43 -13.54 -15.97
N PRO A 964 12.59 -14.28 -15.23
CA PRO A 964 12.78 -15.70 -15.02
C PRO A 964 12.88 -16.46 -16.35
N PRO A 965 13.74 -17.48 -16.47
CA PRO A 965 13.88 -18.27 -17.70
C PRO A 965 12.55 -18.89 -18.17
N ALA A 966 11.66 -19.22 -17.24
CA ALA A 966 10.33 -19.75 -17.53
C ALA A 966 9.46 -18.74 -18.31
N ILE A 967 9.54 -17.45 -17.98
CA ILE A 967 8.79 -16.39 -18.66
C ILE A 967 9.36 -16.17 -20.06
N LEU A 968 10.69 -16.18 -20.22
CA LEU A 968 11.32 -16.13 -21.54
C LEU A 968 10.93 -17.31 -22.44
N ALA A 969 10.85 -18.52 -21.87
CA ALA A 969 10.37 -19.70 -22.59
C ALA A 969 8.90 -19.58 -22.98
N ALA A 970 8.05 -19.05 -22.10
CA ALA A 970 6.63 -18.79 -22.38
C ALA A 970 6.46 -17.79 -23.53
N ILE A 971 7.23 -16.69 -23.55
CA ILE A 971 7.21 -15.72 -24.65
C ILE A 971 7.71 -16.36 -25.95
N PHE A 972 8.75 -17.19 -25.90
CA PHE A 972 9.26 -17.91 -27.07
C PHE A 972 8.18 -18.81 -27.68
N LEU A 973 7.58 -19.68 -26.86
CA LEU A 973 6.53 -20.60 -27.31
C LEU A 973 5.28 -19.86 -27.77
N GLY A 974 4.86 -18.83 -27.03
CA GLY A 974 3.74 -17.97 -27.39
C GLY A 974 3.97 -17.24 -28.71
N GLY A 975 5.15 -16.63 -28.90
CA GLY A 975 5.50 -15.91 -30.12
C GLY A 975 5.55 -16.82 -31.35
N VAL A 976 6.12 -18.02 -31.23
CA VAL A 976 6.10 -19.02 -32.32
C VAL A 976 4.67 -19.45 -32.63
N SER A 977 3.85 -19.70 -31.60
CA SER A 977 2.45 -20.10 -31.78
C SER A 977 1.61 -19.01 -32.46
N LEU A 978 1.78 -17.75 -32.06
CA LEU A 978 1.10 -16.60 -32.68
C LEU A 978 1.51 -16.43 -34.15
N ALA A 979 2.80 -16.57 -34.46
CA ALA A 979 3.29 -16.49 -35.83
C ALA A 979 2.73 -17.63 -36.71
N LEU A 980 2.69 -18.87 -36.19
CA LEU A 980 2.09 -20.01 -36.89
C LEU A 980 0.58 -19.82 -37.10
N PHE A 981 -0.13 -19.31 -36.09
CA PHE A 981 -1.55 -19.03 -36.18
C PHE A 981 -1.86 -17.95 -37.22
N GLY A 982 -1.14 -16.81 -37.19
CA GLY A 982 -1.29 -15.77 -38.20
C GLY A 982 -1.00 -16.28 -39.62
N ALA A 983 -0.01 -17.16 -39.75
CA ALA A 983 0.31 -17.74 -41.04
C ALA A 983 -0.72 -18.78 -41.52
N LEU A 984 -1.33 -19.54 -40.61
CA LEU A 984 -2.46 -20.43 -40.91
C LEU A 984 -3.62 -19.61 -41.50
N VAL A 985 -4.02 -18.53 -40.81
CA VAL A 985 -5.07 -17.60 -41.27
C VAL A 985 -4.74 -17.02 -42.64
N ALA A 986 -3.49 -16.63 -42.87
CA ALA A 986 -3.03 -16.10 -44.16
C ALA A 986 -3.10 -17.11 -45.31
N THR A 987 -2.98 -18.41 -45.02
CA THR A 987 -2.84 -19.47 -46.02
C THR A 987 -4.21 -20.03 -46.45
N VAL A 988 -5.20 -20.06 -45.55
CA VAL A 988 -6.55 -20.62 -45.80
C VAL A 988 -7.18 -20.12 -47.12
N PRO A 989 -7.22 -18.80 -47.43
CA PRO A 989 -7.85 -18.32 -48.66
C PRO A 989 -7.19 -18.80 -49.97
N TYR A 990 -5.90 -19.16 -49.93
CA TYR A 990 -5.17 -19.65 -51.10
C TYR A 990 -5.33 -21.16 -51.30
N LEU A 991 -5.67 -21.89 -50.23
CA LEU A 991 -5.95 -23.32 -50.28
C LEU A 991 -7.37 -23.60 -50.79
N THR A 992 -8.32 -22.70 -50.51
CA THR A 992 -9.72 -22.80 -50.95
C THR A 992 -9.94 -22.29 -52.38
N ALA A 993 -9.05 -21.43 -52.91
CA ALA A 993 -9.11 -20.96 -54.30
C ALA A 993 -8.96 -22.10 -55.32
N SER A 994 -9.55 -22.00 -56.52
CA SER A 994 -9.36 -23.01 -57.57
C SER A 994 -7.94 -22.91 -58.17
N PRO A 995 -7.28 -24.04 -58.55
CA PRO A 995 -5.92 -24.02 -59.09
C PRO A 995 -5.75 -23.10 -60.31
N VAL A 996 -6.78 -23.01 -61.15
CA VAL A 996 -6.82 -22.17 -62.36
C VAL A 996 -6.80 -20.67 -62.01
N SER A 997 -7.45 -20.27 -60.91
CA SER A 997 -7.45 -18.87 -60.46
C SER A 997 -6.11 -18.39 -59.87
N LEU A 998 -5.17 -19.31 -59.62
CA LEU A 998 -3.85 -19.03 -59.05
C LEU A 998 -2.75 -18.90 -60.12
N LEU A 999 -3.03 -19.30 -61.36
CA LEU A 999 -2.15 -19.16 -62.51
C LEU A 999 -2.40 -17.79 -63.19
N PRO A 1000 -1.37 -17.09 -63.68
CA PRO A 1000 -1.56 -15.86 -64.43
C PRO A 1000 -2.35 -16.17 -65.71
N SER A 1001 -3.41 -15.40 -65.97
CA SER A 1001 -4.01 -15.33 -67.30
C SER A 1001 -2.92 -14.79 -68.24
N GLY A 1002 -2.27 -15.66 -69.01
CA GLY A 1002 -1.41 -15.21 -70.09
C GLY A 1002 -2.19 -14.29 -70.99
N ASP A 1003 -1.55 -13.21 -71.48
CA ASP A 1003 -2.06 -12.43 -72.60
C ASP A 1003 -2.54 -13.41 -73.67
N ARG A 1004 -3.86 -13.54 -73.83
CA ARG A 1004 -4.39 -13.99 -75.10
C ARG A 1004 -4.01 -12.88 -76.06
N THR A 1005 -2.92 -13.09 -76.79
CA THR A 1005 -2.66 -12.40 -78.04
C THR A 1005 -3.97 -12.40 -78.80
N ARG A 1006 -4.61 -11.23 -78.88
CA ARG A 1006 -5.67 -10.96 -79.86
C ARG A 1006 -5.03 -11.30 -81.20
N THR A 1007 -5.45 -12.40 -81.79
CA THR A 1007 -5.18 -12.68 -83.20
C THR A 1007 -5.77 -11.53 -84.01
N PRO A 1008 -4.98 -10.84 -84.85
CA PRO A 1008 -5.51 -9.92 -85.83
C PRO A 1008 -6.29 -10.72 -86.91
N ASP A 1009 -7.33 -10.07 -87.43
CA ASP A 1009 -8.00 -10.32 -88.71
C ASP A 1009 -8.97 -11.50 -88.82
N ALA A 1010 -10.26 -11.13 -88.83
CA ALA A 1010 -11.14 -11.45 -89.94
C ALA A 1010 -11.90 -10.16 -90.30
N GLU A 1011 -11.62 -9.64 -91.48
CA GLU A 1011 -12.32 -8.53 -92.14
C GLU A 1011 -13.84 -8.74 -92.12
N SER A 1012 -14.58 -7.78 -91.57
CA SER A 1012 -15.97 -7.56 -91.96
C SER A 1012 -15.97 -6.47 -93.02
N VAL A 1013 -16.02 -6.91 -94.28
CA VAL A 1013 -16.36 -6.07 -95.43
C VAL A 1013 -17.83 -5.68 -95.31
N ASP A 1014 -18.04 -4.37 -95.32
CA ASP A 1014 -19.17 -3.58 -95.81
C ASP A 1014 -20.37 -4.36 -96.40
N GLU A 1015 -21.55 -4.24 -95.80
CA GLU A 1015 -22.79 -4.24 -96.58
C GLU A 1015 -23.87 -3.36 -95.92
N ARG A 1016 -24.52 -2.59 -96.79
CA ARG A 1016 -25.33 -1.40 -96.50
C ARG A 1016 -26.70 -1.75 -95.94
N GLN A 1017 -27.23 -0.81 -95.15
CA GLN A 1017 -28.66 -0.51 -94.98
C GLN A 1017 -29.41 -0.51 -96.34
N PRO A 1018 -30.74 -0.79 -96.39
CA PRO A 1018 -31.72 0.04 -95.68
C PRO A 1018 -32.96 -0.69 -95.12
N SER A 1019 -33.82 0.15 -94.53
CA SER A 1019 -35.17 -0.02 -93.97
C SER A 1019 -36.13 -0.93 -94.74
N ASP A 1020 -37.05 -1.57 -94.01
CA ASP A 1020 -38.49 -1.23 -94.01
C ASP A 1020 -39.25 -2.04 -92.94
N ASP A 1021 -40.31 -1.39 -92.43
CA ASP A 1021 -41.34 -1.77 -91.43
C ASP A 1021 -41.00 -1.86 -89.93
#